data_AF-A0A0Q0Z1F4-F1
#
_entry.id   AF-A0A0Q0Z1F4-F1
#
_cell.length_a   1.000
_cell.length_b   1.000
_cell.length_c   1.000
_cell.angle_alpha   90.00
_cell.angle_beta   90.00
_cell.angle_gamma   90.00
#
_symmetry.space_group_name_H-M   'P 1'
#
loop_
_entity.id
_entity.type
_entity.pdbx_description
1 polymer ?
#
loop_
_entity_poly.entity_id
_entity_poly.type
_entity_poly.pdbx_seq_one_letter_code
_entity_poly.pdbx_strand_id
1 'polypeptide(L)'
;MFRTLRSKLIVLMALLLILSLAATQFVGMMQMRKLVDADVKQRAQSALDGLLGDIRTSFQSEENSLVQFSESPSAMQMIQDEKAWLQLEKQFRTFLRIHKNVQYIYIGTEQKKMYITPTAEFPDGYDPTSRPWYKEAMERPDQVVWTEPYVDAITGKHVVTLAKAVSENGRVSAVIGIDMSLDTVTRMVNASDVGYHGYPVLFDSKGMAIVHPEHKGKNMAKNATVRYMLEREKGMWQYEEDGEQRVIYFTTIPELGWKVGAVYKKADLSAMSRSVGMNMLVITVIALIVAFVAVYFLARSITKPIVVLQEQVEKAASGDLTVQARVTAKDEIGRLARHFNDMIEHMRVLIGEVNRSVNELAASADHLSAVSEETMATSEQVAKAIGEIAKGTTDQAGSLDTINEQTSALSQQIESVTSATVGMESLSDDTKTASYDGLEHLNILQLKSEEAKQELSAVENVINDLVKKMDEIDGVIQTITAISGQTNLLALNASIEAARAGEHGKGFAVVADEVRKLAEQSAKATEMIHATIAAIQQQAALAIEAVGRSKQAYNKQREAVHTTGDLFVKITSMMEQLTDALAAVMEEAKRMNRSKDDVVGAMQNIAAIAQQSAAAAEEVAASADDQLQALATVTESAGSLNEMSQQLKQLVEKFKLS
;
A
#
# COMPACT_ATOMS: atom_id res chain seq x y z
N MET A 1 -15.33 -41.83 -18.09
CA MET A 1 -14.72 -42.13 -19.42
C MET A 1 -14.25 -40.89 -20.19
N PHE A 2 -14.36 -39.65 -19.67
CA PHE A 2 -13.90 -38.45 -20.39
C PHE A 2 -13.04 -37.58 -19.48
N ARG A 3 -11.70 -37.67 -19.63
CA ARG A 3 -10.72 -36.99 -18.77
C ARG A 3 -10.38 -35.56 -19.22
N THR A 4 -10.75 -35.14 -20.43
CA THR A 4 -10.40 -33.81 -20.97
C THR A 4 -11.62 -32.98 -21.32
N LEU A 5 -11.54 -31.66 -21.17
CA LEU A 5 -12.61 -30.71 -21.55
C LEU A 5 -13.03 -30.89 -23.01
N ARG A 6 -12.05 -31.17 -23.89
CA ARG A 6 -12.27 -31.49 -25.31
C ARG A 6 -13.19 -32.69 -25.51
N SER A 7 -12.93 -33.78 -24.80
CA SER A 7 -13.74 -35.00 -24.91
C SER A 7 -15.16 -34.82 -24.41
N LYS A 8 -15.37 -34.01 -23.36
CA LYS A 8 -16.72 -33.69 -22.83
C LYS A 8 -17.54 -32.86 -23.81
N LEU A 9 -16.94 -31.83 -24.43
CA LEU A 9 -17.62 -30.96 -25.40
C LEU A 9 -18.03 -31.72 -26.68
N ILE A 10 -17.13 -32.53 -27.24
CA ILE A 10 -17.41 -33.29 -28.47
C ILE A 10 -18.56 -34.28 -28.25
N VAL A 11 -18.57 -34.99 -27.11
CA VAL A 11 -19.60 -36.00 -26.80
C VAL A 11 -20.96 -35.35 -26.57
N LEU A 12 -21.03 -34.26 -25.81
CA LEU A 12 -22.27 -33.53 -25.56
C LEU A 12 -22.89 -33.00 -26.87
N MET A 13 -22.08 -32.36 -27.73
CA MET A 13 -22.53 -31.81 -29.00
C MET A 13 -22.95 -32.90 -29.99
N ALA A 14 -22.19 -34.00 -30.08
CA ALA A 14 -22.52 -35.13 -30.95
C ALA A 14 -23.84 -35.81 -30.53
N LEU A 15 -24.07 -35.99 -29.23
CA LEU A 15 -25.33 -36.57 -28.72
C LEU A 15 -26.54 -35.72 -29.09
N LEU A 16 -26.46 -34.39 -28.92
CA LEU A 16 -27.54 -33.47 -29.28
C LEU A 16 -27.84 -33.45 -30.80
N LEU A 17 -26.80 -33.52 -31.63
CA LEU A 17 -26.92 -33.59 -33.09
C LEU A 17 -27.55 -34.90 -33.57
N ILE A 18 -27.14 -36.04 -32.99
CA ILE A 18 -27.68 -37.35 -33.35
C ILE A 18 -29.16 -37.44 -32.96
N LEU A 19 -29.53 -36.95 -31.77
CA LEU A 19 -30.92 -36.93 -31.31
C LEU A 19 -31.84 -36.08 -32.20
N SER A 20 -31.39 -34.89 -32.62
CA SER A 20 -32.21 -34.00 -33.46
C SER A 20 -32.38 -34.51 -34.90
N LEU A 21 -31.33 -35.09 -35.48
CA LEU A 21 -31.37 -35.69 -36.82
C LEU A 21 -32.19 -36.98 -36.85
N ALA A 22 -32.12 -37.81 -35.81
CA ALA A 22 -32.97 -39.00 -35.70
C ALA A 22 -34.46 -38.64 -35.59
N ALA A 23 -34.80 -37.60 -34.81
CA ALA A 23 -36.17 -37.13 -34.66
C ALA A 23 -36.76 -36.59 -35.98
N THR A 24 -35.99 -35.77 -36.71
CA THR A 24 -36.42 -35.22 -38.01
C THR A 24 -36.61 -36.31 -39.07
N GLN A 25 -35.71 -37.30 -39.12
CA GLN A 25 -35.81 -38.43 -40.04
C GLN A 25 -37.05 -39.31 -39.76
N PHE A 26 -37.38 -39.52 -38.49
CA PHE A 26 -38.56 -40.28 -38.09
C PHE A 26 -39.87 -39.56 -38.46
N VAL A 27 -39.96 -38.24 -38.21
CA VAL A 27 -41.13 -37.43 -38.55
C VAL A 27 -41.33 -37.34 -40.07
N GLY A 28 -40.26 -37.16 -40.85
CA GLY A 28 -40.33 -37.05 -42.31
C GLY A 28 -40.90 -38.32 -42.97
N MET A 29 -40.48 -39.50 -42.53
CA MET A 29 -41.03 -40.77 -43.03
C MET A 29 -42.51 -40.96 -42.70
N MET A 30 -42.96 -40.54 -41.51
CA MET A 30 -44.38 -40.61 -41.16
C MET A 30 -45.25 -39.70 -42.02
N GLN A 31 -44.81 -38.46 -42.29
CA GLN A 31 -45.58 -37.52 -43.10
C GLN A 31 -45.71 -37.99 -44.55
N MET A 32 -44.64 -38.52 -45.14
CA MET A 32 -44.64 -38.99 -46.53
C MET A 32 -45.66 -40.11 -46.79
N ARG A 33 -45.78 -41.08 -45.87
CA ARG A 33 -46.76 -42.18 -46.01
C ARG A 33 -48.20 -41.66 -46.00
N LYS A 34 -48.52 -40.71 -45.11
CA LYS A 34 -49.86 -40.11 -45.05
C LYS A 34 -50.21 -39.32 -46.31
N LEU A 35 -49.23 -38.64 -46.91
CA LEU A 35 -49.41 -37.84 -48.13
C LEU A 35 -49.72 -38.70 -49.37
N VAL A 36 -49.01 -39.83 -49.53
CA VAL A 36 -49.24 -40.75 -50.67
C VAL A 36 -50.64 -41.38 -50.60
N ASP A 37 -51.07 -41.87 -49.43
CA ASP A 37 -52.40 -42.48 -49.27
C ASP A 37 -53.53 -41.48 -49.55
N ALA A 38 -53.35 -40.21 -49.15
CA ALA A 38 -54.33 -39.15 -49.41
C ALA A 38 -54.42 -38.79 -50.91
N ASP A 39 -53.27 -38.68 -51.61
CA ASP A 39 -53.23 -38.33 -53.02
C ASP A 39 -53.86 -39.42 -53.91
N VAL A 40 -53.56 -40.69 -53.64
CA VAL A 40 -54.13 -41.83 -54.39
C VAL A 40 -55.66 -41.84 -54.30
N LYS A 41 -56.21 -41.65 -53.09
CA LYS A 41 -57.67 -41.58 -52.88
C LYS A 41 -58.29 -40.45 -53.69
N GLN A 42 -57.69 -39.26 -53.63
CA GLN A 42 -58.20 -38.08 -54.32
C GLN A 42 -58.18 -38.28 -55.85
N ARG A 43 -57.06 -38.76 -56.41
CA ARG A 43 -56.95 -39.02 -57.85
C ARG A 43 -57.93 -40.08 -58.33
N ALA A 44 -58.07 -41.18 -57.60
CA ALA A 44 -58.98 -42.25 -57.97
C ALA A 44 -60.44 -41.76 -58.04
N GLN A 45 -60.87 -40.96 -57.06
CA GLN A 45 -62.21 -40.39 -57.04
C GLN A 45 -62.42 -39.40 -58.20
N SER A 46 -61.48 -38.49 -58.42
CA SER A 46 -61.57 -37.52 -59.52
C SER A 46 -61.61 -38.20 -60.90
N ALA A 47 -60.84 -39.26 -61.11
CA ALA A 47 -60.87 -40.03 -62.36
C ALA A 47 -62.22 -40.73 -62.59
N LEU A 48 -62.78 -41.34 -61.54
CA LEU A 48 -64.08 -42.02 -61.61
C LEU A 48 -65.25 -41.05 -61.81
N ASP A 49 -65.24 -39.91 -61.11
CA ASP A 49 -66.27 -38.87 -61.25
C ASP A 49 -66.22 -38.21 -62.64
N GLY A 50 -65.01 -37.93 -63.17
CA GLY A 50 -64.82 -37.43 -64.52
C GLY A 50 -65.38 -38.39 -65.58
N LEU A 51 -65.08 -39.67 -65.44
CA LEU A 51 -65.58 -40.70 -66.34
C LEU A 51 -67.11 -40.85 -66.29
N LEU A 52 -67.73 -40.75 -65.11
CA LEU A 52 -69.20 -40.70 -65.00
C LEU A 52 -69.79 -39.49 -65.73
N GLY A 53 -69.16 -38.32 -65.60
CA GLY A 53 -69.59 -37.09 -66.29
C GLY A 53 -69.53 -37.21 -67.81
N ASP A 54 -68.46 -37.80 -68.34
CA ASP A 54 -68.29 -38.01 -69.78
C ASP A 54 -69.36 -38.97 -70.33
N ILE A 55 -69.63 -40.08 -69.62
CA ILE A 55 -70.66 -41.06 -70.01
C ILE A 55 -72.04 -40.39 -70.06
N ARG A 56 -72.39 -39.64 -69.01
CA ARG A 56 -73.69 -38.96 -68.91
C ARG A 56 -73.89 -37.92 -70.02
N THR A 57 -72.85 -37.14 -70.33
CA THR A 57 -72.92 -36.12 -71.39
C THR A 57 -73.11 -36.76 -72.77
N SER A 58 -72.45 -37.90 -73.03
CA SER A 58 -72.65 -38.65 -74.28
C SER A 58 -74.08 -39.17 -74.41
N PHE A 59 -74.74 -39.56 -73.32
CA PHE A 59 -76.10 -40.08 -73.32
C PHE A 59 -77.17 -38.98 -73.44
N GLN A 60 -77.00 -37.86 -72.74
CA GLN A 60 -77.92 -36.72 -72.79
C GLN A 60 -78.08 -36.13 -74.20
N SER A 61 -76.99 -36.15 -75.00
CA SER A 61 -77.03 -35.67 -76.38
C SER A 61 -77.99 -36.49 -77.26
N GLU A 62 -78.08 -37.80 -77.05
CA GLU A 62 -78.94 -38.67 -77.86
C GLU A 62 -80.42 -38.57 -77.45
N GLU A 63 -80.69 -38.40 -76.16
CA GLU A 63 -82.05 -38.13 -75.68
C GLU A 63 -82.65 -36.87 -76.33
N ASN A 64 -81.88 -35.79 -76.37
CA ASN A 64 -82.34 -34.52 -76.94
C ASN A 64 -82.63 -34.65 -78.44
N SER A 65 -81.80 -35.38 -79.17
CA SER A 65 -82.02 -35.65 -80.60
C SER A 65 -83.25 -36.54 -80.82
N LEU A 66 -83.49 -37.54 -79.96
CA LEU A 66 -84.67 -38.38 -80.02
C LEU A 66 -85.96 -37.56 -79.82
N VAL A 67 -85.97 -36.67 -78.82
CA VAL A 67 -87.08 -35.75 -78.57
C VAL A 67 -87.34 -34.89 -79.79
N GLN A 68 -86.30 -34.29 -80.36
CA GLN A 68 -86.41 -33.46 -81.56
C GLN A 68 -87.03 -34.24 -82.73
N PHE A 69 -86.65 -35.49 -82.95
CA PHE A 69 -87.25 -36.30 -84.00
C PHE A 69 -88.71 -36.66 -83.71
N SER A 70 -89.04 -37.02 -82.46
CA SER A 70 -90.40 -37.39 -82.06
C SER A 70 -91.41 -36.26 -82.21
N GLU A 71 -90.97 -35.02 -82.10
CA GLU A 71 -91.81 -33.82 -82.23
C GLU A 71 -91.66 -33.15 -83.61
N SER A 72 -90.84 -33.72 -84.50
CA SER A 72 -90.58 -33.11 -85.80
C SER A 72 -91.80 -33.22 -86.73
N PRO A 73 -92.13 -32.17 -87.50
CA PRO A 73 -93.16 -32.25 -88.52
C PRO A 73 -92.92 -33.36 -89.54
N SER A 74 -91.64 -33.70 -89.80
CA SER A 74 -91.26 -34.77 -90.71
C SER A 74 -91.65 -36.16 -90.20
N ALA A 75 -91.53 -36.43 -88.90
CA ALA A 75 -92.03 -37.67 -88.31
C ALA A 75 -93.55 -37.77 -88.39
N MET A 76 -94.25 -36.67 -88.11
CA MET A 76 -95.72 -36.62 -88.17
C MET A 76 -96.25 -36.83 -89.60
N GLN A 77 -95.65 -36.16 -90.58
CA GLN A 77 -96.03 -36.29 -91.98
C GLN A 77 -95.77 -37.71 -92.50
N MET A 78 -94.70 -38.36 -92.05
CA MET A 78 -94.39 -39.76 -92.39
C MET A 78 -95.43 -40.75 -91.85
N ILE A 79 -96.03 -40.48 -90.69
CA ILE A 79 -97.12 -41.31 -90.14
C ILE A 79 -98.39 -41.18 -91.00
N GLN A 80 -98.68 -39.99 -91.53
CA GLN A 80 -99.87 -39.73 -92.35
C GLN A 80 -99.71 -40.17 -93.82
N ASP A 81 -98.51 -40.00 -94.40
CA ASP A 81 -98.16 -40.42 -95.75
C ASP A 81 -96.83 -41.17 -95.76
N GLU A 82 -96.89 -42.48 -96.02
CA GLU A 82 -95.73 -43.38 -96.08
C GLU A 82 -94.67 -42.91 -97.10
N LYS A 83 -95.05 -42.15 -98.13
CA LYS A 83 -94.09 -41.57 -99.09
C LYS A 83 -93.17 -40.53 -98.46
N ALA A 84 -93.56 -39.92 -97.34
CA ALA A 84 -92.73 -38.95 -96.63
C ALA A 84 -91.58 -39.60 -95.83
N TRP A 85 -91.53 -40.94 -95.73
CA TRP A 85 -90.38 -41.65 -95.14
C TRP A 85 -89.05 -41.23 -95.77
N LEU A 86 -89.00 -41.03 -97.09
CA LEU A 86 -87.75 -40.69 -97.80
C LEU A 86 -87.12 -39.38 -97.29
N GLN A 87 -87.93 -38.45 -96.77
CA GLN A 87 -87.46 -37.18 -96.22
C GLN A 87 -86.97 -37.34 -94.77
N LEU A 88 -87.70 -38.12 -93.95
CA LEU A 88 -87.29 -38.44 -92.58
C LEU A 88 -86.02 -39.30 -92.56
N GLU A 89 -85.91 -40.28 -93.47
CA GLU A 89 -84.74 -41.14 -93.64
C GLU A 89 -83.46 -40.33 -93.92
N LYS A 90 -83.53 -39.25 -94.72
CA LYS A 90 -82.37 -38.37 -94.96
C LYS A 90 -81.91 -37.68 -93.67
N GLN A 91 -82.84 -37.28 -92.81
CA GLN A 91 -82.51 -36.67 -91.52
C GLN A 91 -81.90 -37.71 -90.58
N PHE A 92 -82.47 -38.91 -90.52
CA PHE A 92 -81.93 -40.04 -89.77
C PHE A 92 -80.51 -40.42 -90.23
N ARG A 93 -80.23 -40.48 -91.55
CA ARG A 93 -78.86 -40.71 -92.06
C ARG A 93 -77.88 -39.61 -91.66
N THR A 94 -78.34 -38.36 -91.64
CA THR A 94 -77.51 -37.21 -91.22
C THR A 94 -77.17 -37.31 -89.74
N PHE A 95 -78.15 -37.66 -88.91
CA PHE A 95 -77.98 -37.91 -87.48
C PHE A 95 -76.96 -39.00 -87.21
N LEU A 96 -77.08 -40.18 -87.84
CA LEU A 96 -76.11 -41.27 -87.68
C LEU A 96 -74.68 -40.91 -88.11
N ARG A 97 -74.50 -39.95 -89.03
CA ARG A 97 -73.16 -39.48 -89.43
C ARG A 97 -72.51 -38.62 -88.34
N ILE A 98 -73.32 -37.90 -87.57
CA ILE A 98 -72.87 -37.02 -86.47
C ILE A 98 -72.70 -37.84 -85.19
N HIS A 99 -73.70 -38.67 -84.88
CA HIS A 99 -73.79 -39.46 -83.65
C HIS A 99 -73.26 -40.87 -83.86
N LYS A 100 -71.92 -40.99 -83.92
CA LYS A 100 -71.21 -42.26 -84.20
C LYS A 100 -71.40 -43.36 -83.15
N ASN A 101 -71.96 -43.02 -81.99
CA ASN A 101 -72.35 -43.89 -80.88
C ASN A 101 -73.75 -44.51 -81.08
N VAL A 102 -74.53 -43.99 -82.02
CA VAL A 102 -75.82 -44.55 -82.42
C VAL A 102 -75.62 -45.53 -83.58
N GLN A 103 -76.22 -46.71 -83.43
CA GLN A 103 -76.16 -47.78 -84.40
C GLN A 103 -77.34 -47.74 -85.38
N TYR A 104 -78.56 -47.55 -84.86
CA TYR A 104 -79.78 -47.43 -85.65
C TYR A 104 -80.68 -46.34 -85.09
N ILE A 105 -81.45 -45.73 -85.99
CA ILE A 105 -82.61 -44.92 -85.64
C ILE A 105 -83.79 -45.39 -86.48
N TYR A 106 -84.95 -45.52 -85.87
CA TYR A 106 -86.11 -46.13 -86.49
C TYR A 106 -87.41 -45.59 -85.95
N ILE A 107 -88.48 -45.80 -86.71
CA ILE A 107 -89.86 -45.52 -86.31
C ILE A 107 -90.72 -46.78 -86.55
N GLY A 108 -91.37 -47.23 -85.49
CA GLY A 108 -92.40 -48.27 -85.55
C GLY A 108 -93.79 -47.65 -85.48
N THR A 109 -94.73 -48.09 -86.31
CA THR A 109 -96.11 -47.58 -86.31
C THR A 109 -97.09 -48.58 -85.69
N GLU A 110 -98.28 -48.09 -85.28
CA GLU A 110 -99.34 -48.94 -84.73
C GLU A 110 -99.81 -50.04 -85.70
N GLN A 111 -99.68 -49.82 -87.02
CA GLN A 111 -99.99 -50.82 -88.05
C GLN A 111 -98.88 -51.88 -88.22
N LYS A 112 -97.97 -51.97 -87.24
CA LYS A 112 -96.84 -52.91 -87.19
C LYS A 112 -95.84 -52.75 -88.34
N LYS A 113 -95.83 -51.58 -88.99
CA LYS A 113 -94.80 -51.24 -89.98
C LYS A 113 -93.58 -50.67 -89.25
N MET A 114 -92.39 -50.96 -89.79
CA MET A 114 -91.13 -50.54 -89.22
C MET A 114 -90.27 -49.90 -90.30
N TYR A 115 -89.71 -48.74 -89.99
CA TYR A 115 -88.81 -48.02 -90.88
C TYR A 115 -87.54 -47.69 -90.13
N ILE A 116 -86.42 -48.22 -90.60
CA ILE A 116 -85.13 -48.17 -89.92
C ILE A 116 -84.07 -47.57 -90.83
N THR A 117 -83.16 -46.82 -90.22
CA THR A 117 -81.98 -46.30 -90.86
C THR A 117 -80.74 -46.72 -90.06
N PRO A 118 -79.69 -47.28 -90.70
CA PRO A 118 -79.66 -47.73 -92.10
C PRO A 118 -80.68 -48.85 -92.34
N THR A 119 -81.18 -48.95 -93.58
CA THR A 119 -82.16 -49.97 -93.96
C THR A 119 -81.63 -51.37 -93.62
N ALA A 120 -82.42 -52.16 -92.88
CA ALA A 120 -82.08 -53.51 -92.46
C ALA A 120 -83.23 -54.47 -92.81
N GLU A 121 -82.88 -55.71 -93.15
CA GLU A 121 -83.87 -56.78 -93.34
C GLU A 121 -84.29 -57.33 -91.98
N PHE A 122 -85.61 -57.46 -91.77
CA PHE A 122 -86.18 -57.98 -90.54
C PHE A 122 -86.51 -59.48 -90.68
N PRO A 123 -86.41 -60.27 -89.61
CA PRO A 123 -86.87 -61.66 -89.60
C PRO A 123 -88.37 -61.76 -89.95
N ASP A 124 -88.76 -62.82 -90.68
CA ASP A 124 -90.18 -63.07 -91.02
C ASP A 124 -91.07 -63.04 -89.75
N GLY A 125 -92.11 -62.20 -89.78
CA GLY A 125 -93.03 -62.01 -88.66
C GLY A 125 -92.61 -60.97 -87.61
N TYR A 126 -91.60 -60.14 -87.90
CA TYR A 126 -91.17 -59.07 -86.98
C TYR A 126 -92.30 -58.10 -86.63
N ASP A 127 -92.59 -57.97 -85.34
CA ASP A 127 -93.61 -57.06 -84.80
C ASP A 127 -92.94 -56.00 -83.90
N PRO A 128 -92.79 -54.74 -84.37
CA PRO A 128 -92.17 -53.68 -83.57
C PRO A 128 -92.96 -53.38 -82.29
N THR A 129 -94.29 -53.56 -82.30
CA THR A 129 -95.15 -53.24 -81.15
C THR A 129 -94.99 -54.22 -79.98
N SER A 130 -94.41 -55.40 -80.23
CA SER A 130 -94.14 -56.41 -79.21
C SER A 130 -92.88 -56.14 -78.38
N ARG A 131 -91.99 -55.25 -78.88
CA ARG A 131 -90.64 -55.03 -78.35
C ARG A 131 -90.63 -54.16 -77.08
N PRO A 132 -89.67 -54.38 -76.16
CA PRO A 132 -89.58 -53.61 -74.91
C PRO A 132 -89.56 -52.10 -75.13
N TRP A 133 -88.72 -51.61 -76.05
CA TRP A 133 -88.61 -50.18 -76.36
C TRP A 133 -89.95 -49.56 -76.81
N TYR A 134 -90.75 -50.29 -77.57
CA TYR A 134 -92.05 -49.82 -78.05
C TYR A 134 -93.06 -49.78 -76.90
N LYS A 135 -93.16 -50.87 -76.12
CA LYS A 135 -94.08 -50.96 -74.98
C LYS A 135 -93.77 -49.93 -73.91
N GLU A 136 -92.51 -49.80 -73.53
CA GLU A 136 -92.07 -48.88 -72.50
C GLU A 136 -92.32 -47.42 -72.92
N ALA A 137 -92.09 -47.08 -74.19
CA ALA A 137 -92.35 -45.73 -74.69
C ALA A 137 -93.86 -45.43 -74.79
N MET A 138 -94.69 -46.43 -75.10
CA MET A 138 -96.15 -46.29 -75.09
C MET A 138 -96.72 -46.12 -73.68
N GLU A 139 -96.13 -46.76 -72.67
CA GLU A 139 -96.51 -46.59 -71.25
C GLU A 139 -96.16 -45.20 -70.72
N ARG A 140 -95.11 -44.58 -71.27
CA ARG A 140 -94.59 -43.28 -70.87
C ARG A 140 -94.41 -42.36 -72.08
N PRO A 141 -95.50 -41.94 -72.75
CA PRO A 141 -95.42 -41.28 -74.05
C PRO A 141 -94.73 -39.91 -74.00
N ASP A 142 -94.79 -39.21 -72.86
CA ASP A 142 -94.19 -37.88 -72.71
C ASP A 142 -92.70 -37.90 -72.34
N GLN A 143 -92.11 -39.08 -72.11
CA GLN A 143 -90.73 -39.24 -71.67
C GLN A 143 -89.91 -40.03 -72.68
N VAL A 144 -88.60 -39.75 -72.74
CA VAL A 144 -87.66 -40.69 -73.35
C VAL A 144 -87.47 -41.84 -72.37
N VAL A 145 -87.72 -43.06 -72.82
CA VAL A 145 -87.48 -44.26 -72.03
C VAL A 145 -86.18 -44.93 -72.46
N TRP A 146 -85.50 -45.51 -71.48
CA TRP A 146 -84.29 -46.31 -71.66
C TRP A 146 -84.63 -47.75 -71.39
N THR A 147 -84.37 -48.63 -72.35
CA THR A 147 -84.47 -50.06 -72.11
C THR A 147 -83.32 -50.54 -71.23
N GLU A 148 -83.51 -51.64 -70.50
CA GLU A 148 -82.36 -52.39 -69.99
C GLU A 148 -81.45 -52.83 -71.16
N PRO A 149 -80.11 -52.92 -70.97
CA PRO A 149 -79.21 -53.46 -71.98
C PRO A 149 -79.67 -54.82 -72.49
N TYR A 150 -79.85 -54.94 -73.80
CA TYR A 150 -80.24 -56.19 -74.44
C TYR A 150 -79.43 -56.45 -75.70
N VAL A 151 -79.48 -57.68 -76.18
CA VAL A 151 -78.81 -58.08 -77.42
C VAL A 151 -79.68 -57.64 -78.59
N ASP A 152 -79.16 -56.71 -79.38
CA ASP A 152 -79.81 -56.24 -80.60
C ASP A 152 -80.10 -57.42 -81.53
N ALA A 153 -81.34 -57.51 -82.00
CA ALA A 153 -81.82 -58.62 -82.81
C ALA A 153 -81.18 -58.64 -84.21
N ILE A 154 -80.65 -57.51 -84.67
CA ILE A 154 -80.02 -57.38 -86.00
C ILE A 154 -78.52 -57.69 -85.90
N THR A 155 -77.81 -57.09 -84.95
CA THR A 155 -76.34 -57.13 -84.91
C THR A 155 -75.73 -58.07 -83.88
N GLY A 156 -76.54 -58.60 -82.95
CA GLY A 156 -76.04 -59.45 -81.86
C GLY A 156 -75.19 -58.69 -80.84
N LYS A 157 -75.13 -57.36 -80.91
CA LYS A 157 -74.39 -56.51 -79.96
C LYS A 157 -75.25 -56.14 -78.77
N HIS A 158 -74.61 -55.85 -77.64
CA HIS A 158 -75.30 -55.24 -76.51
C HIS A 158 -75.59 -53.78 -76.82
N VAL A 159 -76.87 -53.45 -76.90
CA VAL A 159 -77.35 -52.10 -77.12
C VAL A 159 -78.27 -51.68 -75.98
N VAL A 160 -78.41 -50.37 -75.84
CA VAL A 160 -79.49 -49.77 -75.08
C VAL A 160 -80.31 -48.95 -76.06
N THR A 161 -81.62 -49.14 -76.08
CA THR A 161 -82.52 -48.37 -76.91
C THR A 161 -83.09 -47.22 -76.11
N LEU A 162 -82.95 -46.02 -76.64
CA LEU A 162 -83.75 -44.88 -76.23
C LEU A 162 -84.99 -44.85 -77.11
N ALA A 163 -86.18 -44.77 -76.52
CA ALA A 163 -87.43 -44.70 -77.29
C ALA A 163 -88.33 -43.58 -76.77
N LYS A 164 -89.06 -42.93 -77.69
CA LYS A 164 -90.06 -41.92 -77.38
C LYS A 164 -91.25 -42.04 -78.32
N ALA A 165 -92.45 -41.95 -77.75
CA ALA A 165 -93.69 -41.95 -78.51
C ALA A 165 -93.82 -40.68 -79.36
N VAL A 166 -94.42 -40.84 -80.54
CA VAL A 166 -94.81 -39.75 -81.44
C VAL A 166 -96.30 -39.54 -81.30
N SER A 167 -96.72 -38.37 -80.81
CA SER A 167 -98.12 -38.06 -80.50
C SER A 167 -98.60 -36.77 -81.17
N GLU A 168 -99.82 -36.79 -81.74
CA GLU A 168 -100.50 -35.61 -82.29
C GLU A 168 -101.81 -35.38 -81.52
N ASN A 169 -102.01 -34.18 -80.95
CA ASN A 169 -103.23 -33.84 -80.21
C ASN A 169 -103.64 -34.89 -79.15
N GLY A 170 -102.65 -35.48 -78.46
CA GLY A 170 -102.84 -36.46 -77.40
C GLY A 170 -103.04 -37.91 -77.87
N ARG A 171 -103.02 -38.18 -79.18
CA ARG A 171 -103.07 -39.54 -79.74
C ARG A 171 -101.68 -39.97 -80.18
N VAL A 172 -101.14 -41.01 -79.55
CA VAL A 172 -99.90 -41.66 -79.98
C VAL A 172 -100.17 -42.44 -81.26
N SER A 173 -99.26 -42.41 -82.24
CA SER A 173 -99.45 -43.10 -83.52
C SER A 173 -98.21 -43.86 -84.00
N ALA A 174 -97.05 -43.61 -83.39
CA ALA A 174 -95.81 -44.32 -83.64
C ALA A 174 -94.84 -44.16 -82.45
N VAL A 175 -93.74 -44.89 -82.46
CA VAL A 175 -92.62 -44.73 -81.52
C VAL A 175 -91.33 -44.63 -82.31
N ILE A 176 -90.51 -43.63 -82.03
CA ILE A 176 -89.14 -43.54 -82.55
C ILE A 176 -88.21 -44.16 -81.53
N GLY A 177 -87.30 -45.01 -81.99
CA GLY A 177 -86.23 -45.61 -81.20
C GLY A 177 -84.86 -45.35 -81.79
N ILE A 178 -83.87 -45.23 -80.91
CA ILE A 178 -82.45 -45.07 -81.21
C ILE A 178 -81.68 -46.16 -80.46
N ASP A 179 -81.00 -47.02 -81.18
CA ASP A 179 -80.14 -48.05 -80.59
C ASP A 179 -78.72 -47.51 -80.40
N MET A 180 -78.29 -47.42 -79.15
CA MET A 180 -76.93 -47.02 -78.78
C MET A 180 -76.07 -48.24 -78.49
N SER A 181 -74.85 -48.24 -79.04
CA SER A 181 -73.88 -49.30 -78.76
C SER A 181 -73.14 -49.06 -77.45
N LEU A 182 -73.15 -50.08 -76.57
CA LEU A 182 -72.39 -50.07 -75.32
C LEU A 182 -70.86 -50.22 -75.52
N ASP A 183 -70.39 -50.40 -76.76
CA ASP A 183 -68.97 -50.36 -77.12
C ASP A 183 -68.34 -48.98 -76.80
N THR A 184 -69.14 -47.91 -76.80
CA THR A 184 -68.66 -46.55 -76.48
C THR A 184 -68.28 -46.40 -75.01
N VAL A 185 -69.13 -46.86 -74.09
CA VAL A 185 -68.84 -46.88 -72.64
C VAL A 185 -67.59 -47.71 -72.34
N THR A 186 -67.47 -48.87 -73.00
CA THR A 186 -66.30 -49.76 -72.88
C THR A 186 -65.00 -49.06 -73.32
N ARG A 187 -65.03 -48.25 -74.39
CA ARG A 187 -63.86 -47.48 -74.85
C ARG A 187 -63.49 -46.36 -73.89
N MET A 188 -64.48 -45.65 -73.35
CA MET A 188 -64.24 -44.55 -72.40
C MET A 188 -63.57 -45.06 -71.12
N VAL A 189 -64.02 -46.21 -70.61
CA VAL A 189 -63.36 -46.85 -69.46
C VAL A 189 -61.95 -47.29 -69.78
N ASN A 190 -61.69 -47.97 -70.91
CA ASN A 190 -60.32 -48.39 -71.26
C ASN A 190 -59.35 -47.23 -71.49
N ALA A 191 -59.84 -46.08 -71.95
CA ALA A 191 -59.00 -44.90 -72.19
C ALA A 191 -58.74 -44.06 -70.93
N SER A 192 -59.40 -44.37 -69.80
CA SER A 192 -59.21 -43.63 -68.56
C SER A 192 -57.87 -43.95 -67.90
N ASP A 193 -57.04 -42.92 -67.70
CA ASP A 193 -55.84 -43.01 -66.88
C ASP A 193 -56.18 -42.70 -65.43
N VAL A 194 -56.07 -43.71 -64.58
CA VAL A 194 -56.34 -43.60 -63.14
C VAL A 194 -55.06 -43.27 -62.34
N GLY A 195 -53.91 -43.16 -63.02
CA GLY A 195 -52.61 -42.87 -62.41
C GLY A 195 -52.04 -44.05 -61.60
N TYR A 196 -50.84 -43.86 -61.04
CA TYR A 196 -50.21 -44.83 -60.10
C TYR A 196 -50.10 -46.27 -60.63
N HIS A 197 -49.91 -46.46 -61.94
CA HIS A 197 -49.95 -47.78 -62.60
C HIS A 197 -51.23 -48.58 -62.33
N GLY A 198 -52.30 -47.89 -61.91
CA GLY A 198 -53.61 -48.49 -61.72
C GLY A 198 -54.31 -48.72 -63.05
N TYR A 199 -55.36 -49.52 -63.02
CA TYR A 199 -56.16 -49.84 -64.21
C TYR A 199 -57.67 -49.74 -63.91
N PRO A 200 -58.47 -49.33 -64.91
CA PRO A 200 -59.90 -49.22 -64.76
C PRO A 200 -60.59 -50.58 -64.99
N VAL A 201 -61.73 -50.78 -64.33
CA VAL A 201 -62.60 -51.96 -64.46
C VAL A 201 -64.05 -51.54 -64.60
N LEU A 202 -64.85 -52.27 -65.38
CA LEU A 202 -66.27 -52.05 -65.59
C LEU A 202 -67.01 -53.37 -65.51
N PHE A 203 -68.06 -53.42 -64.70
CA PHE A 203 -68.94 -54.55 -64.53
C PHE A 203 -70.38 -54.17 -64.82
N ASP A 204 -71.16 -55.06 -65.44
CA ASP A 204 -72.59 -54.85 -65.60
C ASP A 204 -73.35 -55.01 -64.26
N SER A 205 -74.67 -54.76 -64.28
CA SER A 205 -75.53 -54.87 -63.10
C SER A 205 -75.64 -56.29 -62.52
N LYS A 206 -75.20 -57.32 -63.27
CA LYS A 206 -75.19 -58.74 -62.87
C LYS A 206 -73.78 -59.26 -62.58
N GLY A 207 -72.77 -58.37 -62.53
CA GLY A 207 -71.38 -58.71 -62.23
C GLY A 207 -70.56 -59.26 -63.39
N MET A 208 -71.03 -59.17 -64.64
CA MET A 208 -70.24 -59.50 -65.83
C MET A 208 -69.13 -58.46 -66.03
N ALA A 209 -67.89 -58.91 -66.19
CA ALA A 209 -66.77 -58.03 -66.48
C ALA A 209 -66.80 -57.55 -67.94
N ILE A 210 -67.10 -56.27 -68.14
CA ILE A 210 -67.13 -55.60 -69.44
C ILE A 210 -65.75 -55.04 -69.78
N VAL A 211 -65.09 -54.43 -68.79
CA VAL A 211 -63.69 -53.99 -68.85
C VAL A 211 -62.96 -54.60 -67.67
N HIS A 212 -62.01 -55.51 -67.95
CA HIS A 212 -61.11 -56.07 -66.96
C HIS A 212 -59.87 -56.60 -67.68
N PRO A 213 -58.65 -56.41 -67.15
CA PRO A 213 -57.43 -56.88 -67.81
C PRO A 213 -57.43 -58.39 -68.09
N GLU A 214 -57.91 -59.19 -67.13
CA GLU A 214 -57.80 -60.66 -67.19
C GLU A 214 -59.13 -61.43 -67.24
N HIS A 215 -60.26 -60.76 -66.99
CA HIS A 215 -61.54 -61.45 -66.74
C HIS A 215 -62.67 -60.97 -67.66
N LYS A 216 -62.34 -60.23 -68.73
CA LYS A 216 -63.32 -59.73 -69.70
C LYS A 216 -64.24 -60.85 -70.21
N GLY A 217 -65.55 -60.63 -70.14
CA GLY A 217 -66.58 -61.57 -70.57
C GLY A 217 -66.90 -62.70 -69.57
N LYS A 218 -66.31 -62.70 -68.37
CA LYS A 218 -66.64 -63.65 -67.29
C LYS A 218 -67.59 -63.00 -66.28
N ASN A 219 -68.55 -63.77 -65.78
CA ASN A 219 -69.39 -63.32 -64.68
C ASN A 219 -68.62 -63.45 -63.36
N MET A 220 -68.34 -62.31 -62.75
CA MET A 220 -67.57 -62.16 -61.53
C MET A 220 -68.43 -61.90 -60.29
N ALA A 221 -69.77 -62.03 -60.36
CA ALA A 221 -70.66 -61.74 -59.22
C ALA A 221 -70.35 -62.55 -57.95
N LYS A 222 -69.73 -63.73 -58.09
CA LYS A 222 -69.31 -64.55 -56.94
C LYS A 222 -68.02 -64.06 -56.28
N ASN A 223 -67.18 -63.25 -56.95
CA ASN A 223 -65.95 -62.70 -56.37
C ASN A 223 -66.28 -61.69 -55.26
N ALA A 224 -65.56 -61.75 -54.14
CA ALA A 224 -65.85 -60.94 -52.95
C ALA A 224 -65.74 -59.42 -53.21
N THR A 225 -64.75 -59.01 -54.02
CA THR A 225 -64.54 -57.60 -54.40
C THR A 225 -65.67 -57.11 -55.30
N VAL A 226 -66.04 -57.88 -56.32
CA VAL A 226 -67.14 -57.49 -57.24
C VAL A 226 -68.49 -57.50 -56.52
N ARG A 227 -68.74 -58.46 -55.62
CA ARG A 227 -69.93 -58.47 -54.76
C ARG A 227 -70.00 -57.22 -53.89
N TYR A 228 -68.88 -56.83 -53.27
CA TYR A 228 -68.79 -55.60 -52.48
C TYR A 228 -69.11 -54.36 -53.31
N MET A 229 -68.70 -54.32 -54.59
CA MET A 229 -69.05 -53.25 -55.52
C MET A 229 -70.52 -53.25 -55.90
N LEU A 230 -71.12 -54.43 -56.13
CA LEU A 230 -72.52 -54.57 -56.51
C LEU A 230 -73.47 -54.07 -55.40
N GLU A 231 -73.15 -54.33 -54.13
CA GLU A 231 -73.95 -53.94 -52.96
C GLU A 231 -73.90 -52.45 -52.60
N ARG A 232 -72.99 -51.66 -53.16
CA ARG A 232 -72.75 -50.25 -52.77
C ARG A 232 -72.71 -49.32 -53.97
N GLU A 233 -73.23 -48.10 -53.84
CA GLU A 233 -73.18 -47.12 -54.93
C GLU A 233 -71.75 -46.66 -55.25
N LYS A 234 -70.95 -46.38 -54.22
CA LYS A 234 -69.54 -46.00 -54.34
C LYS A 234 -68.76 -46.44 -53.11
N GLY A 235 -67.45 -46.56 -53.24
CA GLY A 235 -66.62 -46.87 -52.08
C GLY A 235 -65.20 -47.25 -52.43
N MET A 236 -64.50 -47.76 -51.43
CA MET A 236 -63.20 -48.39 -51.58
C MET A 236 -63.20 -49.77 -50.93
N TRP A 237 -62.39 -50.67 -51.47
CA TRP A 237 -62.17 -52.00 -50.91
C TRP A 237 -60.70 -52.38 -51.06
N GLN A 238 -60.13 -52.96 -50.00
CA GLN A 238 -58.78 -53.53 -50.05
C GLN A 238 -58.92 -55.05 -50.08
N TYR A 239 -58.17 -55.68 -50.95
CA TYR A 239 -58.24 -57.12 -51.16
C TYR A 239 -56.91 -57.65 -51.63
N GLU A 240 -56.77 -58.98 -51.60
CA GLU A 240 -55.61 -59.67 -52.14
C GLU A 240 -56.04 -60.47 -53.37
N GLU A 241 -55.24 -60.38 -54.42
CA GLU A 241 -55.43 -61.13 -55.66
C GLU A 241 -54.04 -61.54 -56.17
N ASP A 242 -53.85 -62.83 -56.42
CA ASP A 242 -52.57 -63.44 -56.82
C ASP A 242 -51.37 -63.13 -55.92
N GLY A 243 -51.60 -63.03 -54.60
CA GLY A 243 -50.57 -62.71 -53.61
C GLY A 243 -50.21 -61.22 -53.53
N GLU A 244 -50.89 -60.36 -54.30
CA GLU A 244 -50.69 -58.91 -54.29
C GLU A 244 -51.84 -58.21 -53.57
N GLN A 245 -51.48 -57.33 -52.63
CA GLN A 245 -52.42 -56.45 -51.96
C GLN A 245 -52.84 -55.32 -52.90
N ARG A 246 -54.14 -55.24 -53.20
CA ARG A 246 -54.75 -54.27 -54.11
C ARG A 246 -55.77 -53.42 -53.38
N VAL A 247 -55.97 -52.20 -53.86
CA VAL A 247 -57.07 -51.33 -53.45
C VAL A 247 -57.86 -50.92 -54.68
N ILE A 248 -59.18 -51.09 -54.60
CA ILE A 248 -60.10 -50.63 -55.63
C ILE A 248 -60.93 -49.46 -55.08
N TYR A 249 -61.07 -48.43 -55.88
CA TYR A 249 -62.07 -47.38 -55.72
C TYR A 249 -63.14 -47.58 -56.78
N PHE A 250 -64.41 -47.42 -56.45
CA PHE A 250 -65.48 -47.65 -57.41
C PHE A 250 -66.68 -46.75 -57.20
N THR A 251 -67.49 -46.64 -58.25
CA THR A 251 -68.76 -45.92 -58.30
C THR A 251 -69.74 -46.62 -59.27
N THR A 252 -71.00 -46.18 -59.31
CA THR A 252 -72.07 -46.76 -60.14
C THR A 252 -72.47 -45.77 -61.22
N ILE A 253 -72.65 -46.25 -62.46
CA ILE A 253 -73.26 -45.50 -63.56
C ILE A 253 -74.78 -45.56 -63.36
N PRO A 254 -75.45 -44.46 -62.97
CA PRO A 254 -76.86 -44.49 -62.56
C PRO A 254 -77.82 -44.99 -63.64
N GLU A 255 -77.56 -44.64 -64.91
CA GLU A 255 -78.43 -44.94 -66.05
C GLU A 255 -78.39 -46.43 -66.44
N LEU A 256 -77.30 -47.13 -66.15
CA LEU A 256 -77.07 -48.53 -66.56
C LEU A 256 -77.05 -49.51 -65.39
N GLY A 257 -76.90 -49.02 -64.15
CA GLY A 257 -76.64 -49.85 -62.97
C GLY A 257 -75.26 -50.53 -62.97
N TRP A 258 -74.38 -50.18 -63.93
CA TRP A 258 -73.05 -50.77 -64.09
C TRP A 258 -72.06 -50.19 -63.07
N LYS A 259 -71.08 -50.98 -62.63
CA LYS A 259 -70.04 -50.58 -61.68
C LYS A 259 -68.74 -50.29 -62.39
N VAL A 260 -68.20 -49.08 -62.19
CA VAL A 260 -66.87 -48.72 -62.68
C VAL A 260 -65.92 -48.50 -61.52
N GLY A 261 -64.70 -48.99 -61.65
CA GLY A 261 -63.69 -48.87 -60.60
C GLY A 261 -62.27 -48.68 -61.13
N ALA A 262 -61.38 -48.27 -60.25
CA ALA A 262 -59.96 -48.06 -60.47
C ALA A 262 -59.18 -48.90 -59.44
N VAL A 263 -58.35 -49.83 -59.92
CA VAL A 263 -57.58 -50.76 -59.09
C VAL A 263 -56.11 -50.32 -59.05
N TYR A 264 -55.52 -50.32 -57.85
CA TYR A 264 -54.10 -50.02 -57.61
C TYR A 264 -53.43 -51.12 -56.83
N LYS A 265 -52.16 -51.44 -57.15
CA LYS A 265 -51.33 -52.35 -56.35
C LYS A 265 -50.62 -51.59 -55.23
N LYS A 266 -50.69 -52.10 -54.01
CA LYS A 266 -50.05 -51.47 -52.83
C LYS A 266 -48.53 -51.41 -52.94
N ALA A 267 -47.92 -52.35 -53.68
CA ALA A 267 -46.48 -52.35 -53.96
C ALA A 267 -46.04 -51.10 -54.71
N ASP A 268 -46.80 -50.69 -55.74
CA ASP A 268 -46.51 -49.52 -56.57
C ASP A 268 -46.65 -48.21 -55.77
N LEU A 269 -47.63 -48.16 -54.85
CA LEU A 269 -47.78 -47.03 -53.91
C LEU A 269 -46.59 -46.93 -52.94
N SER A 270 -46.06 -48.07 -52.50
CA SER A 270 -44.94 -48.12 -51.53
C SER A 270 -43.57 -47.85 -52.14
N ALA A 271 -43.37 -48.16 -53.43
CA ALA A 271 -42.13 -47.92 -54.15
C ALA A 271 -41.78 -46.43 -54.22
N MET A 272 -42.78 -45.57 -54.39
CA MET A 272 -42.61 -44.11 -54.39
C MET A 272 -42.18 -43.56 -53.02
N SER A 273 -42.71 -44.12 -51.93
CA SER A 273 -42.31 -43.77 -50.55
C SER A 273 -40.87 -44.16 -50.24
N ARG A 274 -40.37 -45.28 -50.81
CA ARG A 274 -39.03 -45.81 -50.56
C ARG A 274 -37.92 -44.99 -51.25
N SER A 275 -38.16 -44.49 -52.45
CA SER A 275 -37.22 -43.64 -53.19
C SER A 275 -36.93 -42.32 -52.46
N VAL A 276 -37.98 -41.65 -51.95
CA VAL A 276 -37.84 -40.41 -51.20
C VAL A 276 -37.15 -40.63 -49.84
N GLY A 277 -37.42 -41.75 -49.17
CA GLY A 277 -36.78 -42.10 -47.90
C GLY A 277 -35.25 -42.32 -48.03
N MET A 278 -34.78 -42.87 -49.15
CA MET A 278 -33.34 -43.10 -49.37
C MET A 278 -32.57 -41.78 -49.56
N ASN A 279 -33.16 -40.83 -50.30
CA ASN A 279 -32.56 -39.50 -50.49
C ASN A 279 -32.45 -38.72 -49.16
N MET A 280 -33.46 -38.82 -48.28
CA MET A 280 -33.40 -38.24 -46.94
C MET A 280 -32.28 -38.86 -46.07
N LEU A 281 -32.03 -40.18 -46.20
CA LEU A 281 -30.98 -40.87 -45.45
C LEU A 281 -29.57 -40.42 -45.88
N VAL A 282 -29.33 -40.26 -47.18
CA VAL A 282 -28.04 -39.76 -47.71
C VAL A 282 -27.74 -38.34 -47.22
N ILE A 283 -28.74 -37.45 -47.25
CA ILE A 283 -28.59 -36.07 -46.74
C ILE A 283 -28.24 -36.07 -45.24
N THR A 284 -28.88 -36.95 -44.47
CA THR A 284 -28.63 -37.08 -43.02
C THR A 284 -27.20 -37.53 -42.73
N VAL A 285 -26.67 -38.50 -43.48
CA VAL A 285 -25.28 -38.98 -43.32
C VAL A 285 -24.27 -37.88 -43.66
N ILE A 286 -24.50 -37.12 -44.74
CA ILE A 286 -23.64 -35.99 -45.12
C ILE A 286 -23.67 -34.90 -44.03
N ALA A 287 -24.85 -34.57 -43.51
CA ALA A 287 -24.99 -33.59 -42.42
C ALA A 287 -24.24 -34.02 -41.15
N LEU A 288 -24.28 -35.32 -40.79
CA LEU A 288 -23.52 -35.85 -39.65
C LEU A 288 -22.00 -35.71 -39.83
N ILE A 289 -21.48 -35.98 -41.03
CA ILE A 289 -20.04 -35.85 -41.31
C ILE A 289 -19.60 -34.39 -41.19
N VAL A 290 -20.35 -33.46 -41.79
CA VAL A 290 -20.06 -32.01 -41.72
C VAL A 290 -20.12 -31.51 -40.28
N ALA A 291 -21.13 -31.91 -39.52
CA ALA A 291 -21.28 -31.54 -38.12
C ALA A 291 -20.13 -32.09 -37.25
N PHE A 292 -19.69 -33.33 -37.49
CA PHE A 292 -18.57 -33.93 -36.77
C PHE A 292 -17.26 -33.15 -37.01
N VAL A 293 -16.99 -32.78 -38.26
CA VAL A 293 -15.81 -31.97 -38.62
C VAL A 293 -15.88 -30.59 -37.95
N ALA A 294 -17.03 -29.92 -38.00
CA ALA A 294 -17.23 -28.60 -37.37
C ALA A 294 -17.01 -28.65 -35.84
N VAL A 295 -17.59 -29.65 -35.15
CA VAL A 295 -17.43 -29.85 -33.71
C VAL A 295 -15.97 -30.13 -33.34
N TYR A 296 -15.24 -30.90 -34.15
CA TYR A 296 -13.81 -31.16 -33.92
C TYR A 296 -12.98 -29.86 -33.95
N PHE A 297 -13.21 -28.99 -34.95
CA PHE A 297 -12.48 -27.71 -35.05
C PHE A 297 -12.84 -26.75 -33.92
N LEU A 298 -14.12 -26.65 -33.54
CA LEU A 298 -14.59 -25.82 -32.42
C LEU A 298 -14.01 -26.28 -31.07
N ALA A 299 -14.06 -27.59 -30.81
CA ALA A 299 -13.50 -28.14 -29.57
C ALA A 299 -11.99 -27.90 -29.50
N ARG A 300 -11.28 -27.98 -30.63
CA ARG A 300 -9.83 -27.72 -30.73
C ARG A 300 -9.49 -26.23 -30.53
N SER A 301 -10.28 -25.31 -31.08
CA SER A 301 -10.04 -23.87 -30.94
C SER A 301 -10.22 -23.37 -29.51
N ILE A 302 -11.10 -24.01 -28.72
CA ILE A 302 -11.32 -23.68 -27.30
C ILE A 302 -10.26 -24.34 -26.40
N THR A 303 -10.00 -25.64 -26.59
CA THR A 303 -9.16 -26.39 -25.63
C THR A 303 -7.67 -26.15 -25.77
N LYS A 304 -7.16 -25.90 -26.98
CA LYS A 304 -5.71 -25.70 -27.18
C LYS A 304 -5.18 -24.44 -26.46
N PRO A 305 -5.81 -23.26 -26.56
CA PRO A 305 -5.34 -22.07 -25.84
C PRO A 305 -5.45 -22.20 -24.31
N ILE A 306 -6.46 -22.91 -23.80
CA ILE A 306 -6.63 -23.15 -22.36
C ILE A 306 -5.48 -24.01 -21.79
N VAL A 307 -5.09 -25.08 -22.50
CA VAL A 307 -3.97 -25.94 -22.06
C VAL A 307 -2.64 -25.20 -22.08
N VAL A 308 -2.39 -24.39 -23.12
CA VAL A 308 -1.18 -23.55 -23.17
C VAL A 308 -1.16 -22.53 -22.04
N LEU A 309 -2.30 -21.92 -21.72
CA LEU A 309 -2.42 -21.01 -20.58
C LEU A 309 -2.19 -21.72 -19.25
N GLN A 310 -2.73 -22.94 -19.08
CA GLN A 310 -2.50 -23.77 -17.90
C GLN A 310 -1.00 -24.03 -17.67
N GLU A 311 -0.24 -24.39 -18.71
CA GLU A 311 1.22 -24.58 -18.59
C GLU A 311 1.94 -23.30 -18.15
N GLN A 312 1.53 -22.12 -18.61
CA GLN A 312 2.12 -20.86 -18.15
C GLN A 312 1.76 -20.56 -16.69
N VAL A 313 0.52 -20.82 -16.29
CA VAL A 313 0.06 -20.68 -14.91
C VAL A 313 0.84 -21.61 -13.98
N GLU A 314 1.10 -22.85 -14.41
CA GLU A 314 1.86 -23.84 -13.63
C GLU A 314 3.31 -23.40 -13.40
N LYS A 315 3.96 -22.84 -14.44
CA LYS A 315 5.29 -22.24 -14.31
C LYS A 315 5.29 -21.00 -13.38
N ALA A 316 4.31 -20.11 -13.53
CA ALA A 316 4.15 -18.97 -12.63
C ALA A 316 3.94 -19.40 -11.17
N ALA A 317 3.14 -20.44 -10.93
CA ALA A 317 2.92 -20.99 -9.60
C ALA A 317 4.18 -21.60 -8.98
N SER A 318 5.12 -22.06 -9.81
CA SER A 318 6.44 -22.51 -9.36
C SER A 318 7.46 -21.39 -9.11
N GLY A 319 7.06 -20.12 -9.29
CA GLY A 319 7.90 -18.94 -9.06
C GLY A 319 8.53 -18.35 -10.33
N ASP A 320 8.29 -18.92 -11.51
CA ASP A 320 8.80 -18.36 -12.77
C ASP A 320 7.91 -17.23 -13.28
N LEU A 321 8.26 -15.98 -12.96
CA LEU A 321 7.54 -14.77 -13.38
C LEU A 321 8.04 -14.24 -14.75
N THR A 322 8.89 -14.98 -15.46
CA THR A 322 9.33 -14.63 -16.82
C THR A 322 8.35 -15.10 -17.90
N VAL A 323 7.34 -15.88 -17.49
CA VAL A 323 6.38 -16.49 -18.40
C VAL A 323 5.41 -15.49 -19.01
N GLN A 324 5.02 -15.75 -20.27
CA GLN A 324 3.99 -14.99 -20.97
C GLN A 324 3.04 -15.93 -21.71
N ALA A 325 1.74 -15.73 -21.47
CA ALA A 325 0.70 -16.36 -22.25
C ALA A 325 0.55 -15.67 -23.61
N ARG A 326 0.67 -16.44 -24.69
CA ARG A 326 0.49 -15.93 -26.05
C ARG A 326 -0.99 -15.65 -26.35
N VAL A 327 -1.32 -14.39 -26.56
CA VAL A 327 -2.71 -13.96 -26.84
C VAL A 327 -3.05 -14.18 -28.31
N THR A 328 -3.64 -15.34 -28.64
CA THR A 328 -4.01 -15.68 -30.03
C THR A 328 -5.50 -15.56 -30.33
N ALA A 329 -6.36 -15.56 -29.31
CA ALA A 329 -7.82 -15.47 -29.46
C ALA A 329 -8.33 -14.05 -29.15
N LYS A 330 -9.45 -13.65 -29.75
CA LYS A 330 -10.11 -12.35 -29.50
C LYS A 330 -11.32 -12.44 -28.55
N ASP A 331 -11.56 -13.62 -28.01
CA ASP A 331 -12.68 -13.96 -27.14
C ASP A 331 -12.29 -13.90 -25.64
N GLU A 332 -13.12 -14.50 -24.79
CA GLU A 332 -12.92 -14.68 -23.35
C GLU A 332 -11.53 -15.25 -23.02
N ILE A 333 -11.03 -16.18 -23.83
CA ILE A 333 -9.74 -16.85 -23.59
C ILE A 333 -8.58 -15.89 -23.90
N GLY A 334 -8.75 -15.06 -24.94
CA GLY A 334 -7.82 -13.97 -25.24
C GLY A 334 -7.75 -12.91 -24.14
N ARG A 335 -8.90 -12.52 -23.57
CA ARG A 335 -8.92 -11.62 -22.39
C ARG A 335 -8.25 -12.26 -21.17
N LEU A 336 -8.52 -13.55 -20.91
CA LEU A 336 -7.92 -14.26 -19.79
C LEU A 336 -6.39 -14.34 -19.91
N ALA A 337 -5.85 -14.60 -21.11
CA ALA A 337 -4.42 -14.59 -21.35
C ALA A 337 -3.78 -13.20 -21.14
N ARG A 338 -4.48 -12.11 -21.50
CA ARG A 338 -4.01 -10.74 -21.20
C ARG A 338 -3.99 -10.46 -19.70
N HIS A 339 -5.07 -10.74 -18.99
CA HIS A 339 -5.12 -10.54 -17.54
C HIS A 339 -4.10 -11.39 -16.79
N PHE A 340 -3.81 -12.62 -17.27
CA PHE A 340 -2.71 -13.41 -16.75
C PHE A 340 -1.36 -12.69 -16.94
N ASN A 341 -1.07 -12.15 -18.13
CA ASN A 341 0.17 -11.40 -18.36
C ASN A 341 0.25 -10.13 -17.49
N ASP A 342 -0.84 -9.37 -17.35
CA ASP A 342 -0.90 -8.19 -16.48
C ASP A 342 -0.62 -8.57 -15.01
N MET A 343 -1.16 -9.69 -14.55
CA MET A 343 -0.90 -10.23 -13.21
C MET A 343 0.58 -10.59 -13.03
N ILE A 344 1.19 -11.28 -13.99
CA ILE A 344 2.63 -11.64 -13.94
C ILE A 344 3.50 -10.38 -13.93
N GLU A 345 3.19 -9.39 -14.76
CA GLU A 345 3.91 -8.12 -14.80
C GLU A 345 3.84 -7.39 -13.44
N HIS A 346 2.64 -7.26 -12.87
CA HIS A 346 2.48 -6.64 -11.55
C HIS A 346 3.21 -7.44 -10.45
N MET A 347 3.13 -8.78 -10.46
CA MET A 347 3.90 -9.60 -9.51
C MET A 347 5.40 -9.40 -9.66
N ARG A 348 5.91 -9.31 -10.90
CA ARG A 348 7.34 -9.08 -11.16
C ARG A 348 7.80 -7.73 -10.60
N VAL A 349 7.02 -6.67 -10.79
CA VAL A 349 7.29 -5.34 -10.22
C VAL A 349 7.26 -5.40 -8.69
N LEU A 350 6.24 -6.04 -8.10
CA LEU A 350 6.09 -6.16 -6.65
C LEU A 350 7.26 -6.90 -6.01
N ILE A 351 7.64 -8.06 -6.57
CA ILE A 351 8.78 -8.85 -6.08
C ILE A 351 10.10 -8.13 -6.31
N GLY A 352 10.24 -7.36 -7.41
CA GLY A 352 11.40 -6.50 -7.65
C GLY A 352 11.55 -5.39 -6.59
N GLU A 353 10.46 -4.70 -6.25
CA GLU A 353 10.45 -3.71 -5.16
C GLU A 353 10.75 -4.33 -3.80
N VAL A 354 10.17 -5.51 -3.48
CA VAL A 354 10.49 -6.22 -2.23
C VAL A 354 11.99 -6.56 -2.18
N ASN A 355 12.59 -7.05 -3.27
CA ASN A 355 14.04 -7.32 -3.32
C ASN A 355 14.86 -6.05 -3.05
N ARG A 356 14.48 -4.92 -3.65
CA ARG A 356 15.14 -3.63 -3.42
C ARG A 356 15.04 -3.22 -1.95
N SER A 357 13.83 -3.23 -1.37
CA SER A 357 13.60 -2.89 0.03
C SER A 357 14.35 -3.80 1.01
N VAL A 358 14.49 -5.09 0.70
CA VAL A 358 15.28 -6.03 1.49
C VAL A 358 16.76 -5.67 1.49
N ASN A 359 17.34 -5.35 0.33
CA ASN A 359 18.75 -4.93 0.27
C ASN A 359 18.97 -3.58 0.96
N GLU A 360 18.04 -2.63 0.84
CA GLU A 360 18.07 -1.36 1.58
C GLU A 360 17.95 -1.58 3.11
N LEU A 361 17.10 -2.50 3.55
CA LEU A 361 16.95 -2.87 4.96
C LEU A 361 18.21 -3.52 5.52
N ALA A 362 18.85 -4.43 4.78
CA ALA A 362 20.11 -5.05 5.18
C ALA A 362 21.23 -4.00 5.32
N ALA A 363 21.38 -3.12 4.33
CA ALA A 363 22.37 -2.04 4.39
C ALA A 363 22.11 -1.06 5.56
N SER A 364 20.83 -0.77 5.84
CA SER A 364 20.45 0.07 6.98
C SER A 364 20.74 -0.60 8.32
N ALA A 365 20.52 -1.92 8.42
CA ALA A 365 20.85 -2.70 9.62
C ALA A 365 22.37 -2.76 9.86
N ASP A 366 23.16 -3.01 8.82
CA ASP A 366 24.64 -2.97 8.91
C ASP A 366 25.14 -1.58 9.34
N HIS A 367 24.59 -0.52 8.75
CA HIS A 367 24.92 0.86 9.13
C HIS A 367 24.52 1.17 10.58
N LEU A 368 23.34 0.71 11.01
CA LEU A 368 22.88 0.88 12.40
C LEU A 368 23.81 0.14 13.38
N SER A 369 24.28 -1.06 13.03
CA SER A 369 25.24 -1.82 13.83
C SER A 369 26.56 -1.07 13.96
N ALA A 370 27.12 -0.59 12.85
CA ALA A 370 28.37 0.17 12.85
C ALA A 370 28.29 1.46 13.68
N VAL A 371 27.22 2.23 13.52
CA VAL A 371 26.99 3.45 14.32
C VAL A 371 26.79 3.12 15.79
N SER A 372 26.12 2.01 16.12
CA SER A 372 25.94 1.57 17.51
C SER A 372 27.27 1.20 18.15
N GLU A 373 28.14 0.45 17.46
CA GLU A 373 29.49 0.10 17.92
C GLU A 373 30.36 1.34 18.11
N GLU A 374 30.34 2.30 17.17
CA GLU A 374 31.05 3.56 17.30
C GLU A 374 30.55 4.36 18.51
N THR A 375 29.23 4.44 18.70
CA THR A 375 28.61 5.15 19.83
C THR A 375 28.96 4.46 21.15
N MET A 376 29.04 3.13 21.20
CA MET A 376 29.49 2.39 22.39
C MET A 376 30.92 2.78 22.75
N ALA A 377 31.83 2.79 21.77
CA ALA A 377 33.22 3.19 22.02
C ALA A 377 33.32 4.64 22.52
N THR A 378 32.47 5.55 22.00
CA THR A 378 32.43 6.93 22.49
C THR A 378 31.85 7.02 23.90
N SER A 379 30.80 6.25 24.23
CA SER A 379 30.24 6.17 25.58
C SER A 379 31.23 5.60 26.59
N GLU A 380 32.05 4.61 26.23
CA GLU A 380 33.16 4.11 27.06
C GLU A 380 34.21 5.21 27.33
N GLN A 381 34.56 5.99 26.30
CA GLN A 381 35.45 7.13 26.48
C GLN A 381 34.86 8.20 27.41
N VAL A 382 33.56 8.48 27.29
CA VAL A 382 32.85 9.39 28.21
C VAL A 382 32.90 8.85 29.63
N ALA A 383 32.56 7.58 29.85
CA ALA A 383 32.62 6.96 31.17
C ALA A 383 34.02 7.05 31.80
N LYS A 384 35.07 6.81 31.00
CA LYS A 384 36.46 6.97 31.44
C LYS A 384 36.79 8.42 31.80
N ALA A 385 36.45 9.38 30.94
CA ALA A 385 36.70 10.80 31.18
C ALA A 385 35.99 11.30 32.44
N ILE A 386 34.75 10.84 32.68
CA ILE A 386 34.01 11.12 33.90
C ILE A 386 34.65 10.49 35.13
N GLY A 387 35.19 9.27 35.02
CA GLY A 387 35.99 8.66 36.08
C GLY A 387 37.23 9.48 36.45
N GLU A 388 37.91 10.05 35.46
CA GLU A 388 39.03 10.98 35.67
C GLU A 388 38.59 12.28 36.35
N ILE A 389 37.42 12.83 35.98
CA ILE A 389 36.82 14.00 36.64
C ILE A 389 36.51 13.67 38.11
N ALA A 390 35.81 12.56 38.40
CA ALA A 390 35.47 12.17 39.75
C ALA A 390 36.71 12.01 40.64
N LYS A 391 37.78 11.41 40.10
CA LYS A 391 39.07 11.33 40.78
C LYS A 391 39.67 12.71 41.02
N GLY A 392 39.72 13.57 40.00
CA GLY A 392 40.23 14.94 40.12
C GLY A 392 39.47 15.77 41.16
N THR A 393 38.15 15.59 41.25
CA THR A 393 37.30 16.22 42.27
C THR A 393 37.59 15.71 43.68
N THR A 394 37.90 14.41 43.83
CA THR A 394 38.33 13.84 45.11
C THR A 394 39.70 14.39 45.54
N ASP A 395 40.65 14.46 44.61
CA ASP A 395 41.98 15.05 44.84
C ASP A 395 41.86 16.55 45.21
N GLN A 396 40.90 17.26 44.59
CA GLN A 396 40.57 18.65 44.90
C GLN A 396 40.05 18.80 46.34
N ALA A 397 39.17 17.91 46.80
CA ALA A 397 38.69 17.93 48.18
C ALA A 397 39.83 17.75 49.19
N GLY A 398 40.73 16.79 48.95
CA GLY A 398 41.91 16.60 49.81
C GLY A 398 42.88 17.80 49.79
N SER A 399 43.01 18.46 48.64
CA SER A 399 43.80 19.70 48.52
C SER A 399 43.18 20.84 49.33
N LEU A 400 41.85 20.96 49.34
CA LEU A 400 41.14 21.97 50.15
C LEU A 400 41.35 21.76 51.64
N ASP A 401 41.32 20.52 52.13
CA ASP A 401 41.62 20.22 53.53
C ASP A 401 43.03 20.69 53.91
N THR A 402 44.01 20.43 53.04
CA THR A 402 45.39 20.87 53.24
C THR A 402 45.50 22.40 53.28
N ILE A 403 44.82 23.11 52.37
CA ILE A 403 44.81 24.59 52.37
C ILE A 403 44.14 25.11 53.66
N ASN A 404 43.16 24.38 54.20
CA ASN A 404 42.42 24.81 55.39
C ASN A 404 43.34 24.75 56.62
N GLU A 405 44.12 23.66 56.75
CA GLU A 405 45.15 23.53 57.77
C GLU A 405 46.21 24.64 57.66
N GLN A 406 46.69 24.92 56.45
CA GLN A 406 47.67 26.01 56.21
C GLN A 406 47.10 27.39 56.55
N THR A 407 45.84 27.63 56.23
CA THR A 407 45.15 28.90 56.51
C THR A 407 44.89 29.08 58.01
N SER A 408 44.59 27.99 58.72
CA SER A 408 44.51 27.97 60.18
C SER A 408 45.87 28.29 60.83
N ALA A 409 46.95 27.66 60.35
CA ALA A 409 48.31 27.96 60.81
C ALA A 409 48.70 29.42 60.55
N LEU A 410 48.32 29.98 59.39
CA LEU A 410 48.52 31.40 59.08
C LEU A 410 47.75 32.29 60.06
N SER A 411 46.51 31.94 60.40
CA SER A 411 45.72 32.67 61.39
C SER A 411 46.44 32.76 62.74
N GLN A 412 47.01 31.66 63.21
CA GLN A 412 47.77 31.61 64.45
C GLN A 412 49.06 32.44 64.39
N GLN A 413 49.73 32.46 63.23
CA GLN A 413 50.92 33.29 63.01
C GLN A 413 50.57 34.79 63.04
N ILE A 414 49.46 35.20 62.40
CA ILE A 414 48.98 36.59 62.43
C ILE A 414 48.66 37.03 63.86
N GLU A 415 48.00 36.18 64.64
CA GLU A 415 47.70 36.44 66.05
C GLU A 415 48.98 36.59 66.89
N SER A 416 49.97 35.73 66.65
CA SER A 416 51.28 35.81 67.30
C SER A 416 52.02 37.11 66.97
N VAL A 417 52.00 37.55 65.70
CA VAL A 417 52.59 38.84 65.28
C VAL A 417 51.85 40.01 65.94
N THR A 418 50.53 39.95 66.00
CA THR A 418 49.71 41.00 66.64
C THR A 418 50.04 41.11 68.12
N SER A 419 50.10 39.98 68.83
CA SER A 419 50.46 39.95 70.26
C SER A 419 51.88 40.46 70.51
N ALA A 420 52.86 40.04 69.69
CA ALA A 420 54.23 40.53 69.78
C ALA A 420 54.31 42.05 69.55
N THR A 421 53.55 42.58 68.59
CA THR A 421 53.49 44.01 68.28
C THR A 421 52.94 44.83 69.45
N VAL A 422 51.88 44.33 70.12
CA VAL A 422 51.36 44.95 71.36
C VAL A 422 52.43 44.95 72.46
N GLY A 423 53.16 43.85 72.63
CA GLY A 423 54.26 43.78 73.60
C GLY A 423 55.40 44.76 73.31
N MET A 424 55.74 44.93 72.02
CA MET A 424 56.74 45.91 71.58
C MET A 424 56.29 47.35 71.79
N GLU A 425 55.00 47.64 71.61
CA GLU A 425 54.43 48.97 71.85
C GLU A 425 54.53 49.35 73.34
N SER A 426 54.18 48.43 74.24
CA SER A 426 54.35 48.62 75.69
C SER A 426 55.81 48.85 76.07
N LEU A 427 56.74 48.04 75.55
CA LEU A 427 58.17 48.21 75.82
C LEU A 427 58.70 49.54 75.26
N SER A 428 58.13 49.99 74.14
CA SER A 428 58.47 51.27 73.53
C SER A 428 58.11 52.44 74.44
N ASP A 429 56.90 52.40 74.99
CA ASP A 429 56.37 53.40 75.92
C ASP A 429 57.16 53.42 77.25
N ASP A 430 57.46 52.24 77.82
CA ASP A 430 58.29 52.11 79.02
C ASP A 430 59.69 52.72 78.81
N THR A 431 60.31 52.46 77.65
CA THR A 431 61.64 53.00 77.31
C THR A 431 61.58 54.52 77.10
N LYS A 432 60.49 55.02 76.50
CA LYS A 432 60.26 56.46 76.34
C LYS A 432 60.14 57.15 77.71
N THR A 433 59.36 56.57 78.62
CA THR A 433 59.19 57.05 80.00
C THR A 433 60.52 57.06 80.76
N ALA A 434 61.27 55.95 80.74
CA ALA A 434 62.58 55.88 81.37
C ALA A 434 63.59 56.91 80.79
N SER A 435 63.47 57.24 79.50
CA SER A 435 64.29 58.27 78.87
C SER A 435 63.94 59.68 79.34
N TYR A 436 62.65 59.97 79.57
CA TYR A 436 62.23 61.23 80.18
C TYR A 436 62.72 61.38 81.62
N ASP A 437 62.60 60.32 82.43
CA ASP A 437 63.14 60.32 83.79
C ASP A 437 64.67 60.55 83.78
N GLY A 438 65.37 59.92 82.83
CA GLY A 438 66.80 60.14 82.60
C GLY A 438 67.15 61.60 82.27
N LEU A 439 66.36 62.25 81.40
CA LEU A 439 66.51 63.68 81.08
C LEU A 439 66.26 64.58 82.29
N GLU A 440 65.26 64.28 83.10
CA GLU A 440 64.98 65.03 84.33
C GLU A 440 66.15 64.96 85.30
N HIS A 441 66.68 63.75 85.55
CA HIS A 441 67.85 63.57 86.40
C HIS A 441 69.11 64.26 85.87
N LEU A 442 69.33 64.27 84.55
CA LEU A 442 70.43 65.01 83.93
C LEU A 442 70.28 66.52 84.08
N ASN A 443 69.06 67.06 83.98
CA ASN A 443 68.80 68.47 84.22
C ASN A 443 69.13 68.86 85.68
N ILE A 444 68.75 68.01 86.65
CA ILE A 444 69.12 68.19 88.06
C ILE A 444 70.65 68.14 88.22
N LEU A 445 71.33 67.18 87.58
CA LEU A 445 72.79 67.06 87.64
C LEU A 445 73.49 68.27 87.02
N GLN A 446 72.94 68.84 85.94
CA GLN A 446 73.46 70.05 85.31
C GLN A 446 73.36 71.28 86.24
N LEU A 447 72.23 71.44 86.94
CA LEU A 447 72.07 72.49 87.95
C LEU A 447 73.08 72.33 89.10
N LYS A 448 73.21 71.11 89.64
CA LYS A 448 74.19 70.80 90.71
C LYS A 448 75.64 70.96 90.25
N SER A 449 75.92 70.68 88.99
CA SER A 449 77.22 70.92 88.38
C SER A 449 77.53 72.43 88.35
N GLU A 450 76.59 73.28 87.94
CA GLU A 450 76.82 74.73 87.94
C GLU A 450 77.02 75.29 89.37
N GLU A 451 76.27 74.79 90.37
CA GLU A 451 76.52 75.11 91.79
C GLU A 451 77.96 74.75 92.20
N ALA A 452 78.45 73.55 91.86
CA ALA A 452 79.81 73.12 92.20
C ALA A 452 80.90 73.99 91.56
N LYS A 453 80.67 74.51 90.35
CA LYS A 453 81.59 75.45 89.69
C LYS A 453 81.64 76.80 90.39
N GLN A 454 80.50 77.28 90.89
CA GLN A 454 80.46 78.51 91.70
C GLN A 454 81.29 78.34 92.98
N GLU A 455 81.12 77.21 93.68
CA GLU A 455 81.92 76.87 94.86
C GLU A 455 83.43 76.78 94.57
N LEU A 456 83.82 76.11 93.48
CA LEU A 456 85.24 76.06 93.06
C LEU A 456 85.82 77.46 92.78
N SER A 457 85.01 78.36 92.21
CA SER A 457 85.42 79.75 91.94
C SER A 457 85.53 80.56 93.24
N ALA A 458 84.67 80.30 94.22
CA ALA A 458 84.77 80.91 95.55
C ALA A 458 86.05 80.45 96.28
N VAL A 459 86.38 79.16 96.25
CA VAL A 459 87.61 78.62 96.84
C VAL A 459 88.86 79.23 96.20
N GLU A 460 88.89 79.36 94.87
CA GLU A 460 90.00 80.03 94.16
C GLU A 460 90.20 81.47 94.64
N ASN A 461 89.10 82.23 94.80
CA ASN A 461 89.16 83.60 95.29
C ASN A 461 89.71 83.69 96.72
N VAL A 462 89.29 82.79 97.60
CA VAL A 462 89.78 82.72 98.99
C VAL A 462 91.29 82.41 99.03
N ILE A 463 91.76 81.47 98.21
CA ILE A 463 93.19 81.13 98.17
C ILE A 463 94.01 82.28 97.58
N ASN A 464 93.52 82.95 96.53
CA ASN A 464 94.18 84.13 95.97
C ASN A 464 94.27 85.29 96.98
N ASP A 465 93.24 85.49 97.79
CA ASP A 465 93.27 86.49 98.86
C ASP A 465 94.28 86.11 99.96
N LEU A 466 94.33 84.81 100.33
CA LEU A 466 95.34 84.30 101.25
C LEU A 466 96.77 84.54 100.74
N VAL A 467 97.05 84.30 99.45
CA VAL A 467 98.36 84.59 98.85
C VAL A 467 98.70 86.07 98.98
N LYS A 468 97.77 86.98 98.66
CA LYS A 468 97.98 88.43 98.83
C LYS A 468 98.26 88.81 100.27
N LYS A 469 97.53 88.23 101.24
CA LYS A 469 97.77 88.47 102.66
C LYS A 469 99.12 87.94 103.13
N MET A 470 99.57 86.81 102.61
CA MET A 470 100.90 86.28 102.91
C MET A 470 102.01 87.18 102.35
N ASP A 471 101.84 87.74 101.14
CA ASP A 471 102.78 88.74 100.58
C ASP A 471 102.82 90.03 101.42
N GLU A 472 101.67 90.52 101.89
CA GLU A 472 101.60 91.68 102.79
C GLU A 472 102.36 91.39 104.11
N ILE A 473 102.17 90.22 104.72
CA ILE A 473 102.87 89.83 105.96
C ILE A 473 104.36 89.66 105.70
N ASP A 474 104.77 89.07 104.57
CA ASP A 474 106.19 88.92 104.23
C ASP A 474 106.90 90.27 104.20
N GLY A 475 106.29 91.29 103.58
CA GLY A 475 106.80 92.67 103.57
C GLY A 475 106.94 93.27 104.98
N VAL A 476 106.00 92.99 105.89
CA VAL A 476 106.11 93.39 107.30
C VAL A 476 107.27 92.68 108.00
N ILE A 477 107.43 91.37 107.78
CA ILE A 477 108.51 90.58 108.39
C ILE A 477 109.89 91.02 107.90
N GLN A 478 110.04 91.33 106.61
CA GLN A 478 111.28 91.92 106.08
C GLN A 478 111.60 93.26 106.76
N THR A 479 110.60 94.09 107.01
CA THR A 479 110.75 95.36 107.73
C THR A 479 111.18 95.14 109.18
N ILE A 480 110.56 94.20 109.92
CA ILE A 480 110.93 93.88 111.31
C ILE A 480 112.34 93.26 111.38
N THR A 481 112.72 92.45 110.39
CA THR A 481 114.07 91.87 110.28
C THR A 481 115.11 92.99 110.10
N ALA A 482 114.82 93.96 109.23
CA ALA A 482 115.67 95.14 109.05
C ALA A 482 115.78 96.00 110.32
N ILE A 483 114.66 96.22 111.03
CA ILE A 483 114.64 96.96 112.32
C ILE A 483 115.43 96.19 113.39
N SER A 484 115.25 94.87 113.50
CA SER A 484 116.00 94.02 114.44
C SER A 484 117.50 94.06 114.13
N GLY A 485 117.88 94.03 112.84
CA GLY A 485 119.26 94.18 112.40
C GLY A 485 119.86 95.55 112.77
N GLN A 486 119.12 96.65 112.55
CA GLN A 486 119.53 97.98 112.99
C GLN A 486 119.62 98.11 114.51
N THR A 487 118.66 97.53 115.24
CA THR A 487 118.61 97.54 116.70
C THR A 487 119.77 96.75 117.30
N ASN A 488 120.13 95.61 116.70
CA ASN A 488 121.30 94.82 117.06
C ASN A 488 122.60 95.62 116.89
N LEU A 489 122.73 96.35 115.77
CA LEU A 489 123.86 97.24 115.49
C LEU A 489 123.93 98.43 116.47
N LEU A 490 122.80 99.06 116.77
CA LEU A 490 122.69 100.16 117.74
C LEU A 490 123.03 99.68 119.15
N ALA A 491 122.51 98.52 119.56
CA ALA A 491 122.77 97.91 120.85
C ALA A 491 124.23 97.47 120.99
N LEU A 492 124.84 96.92 119.93
CA LEU A 492 126.27 96.60 119.89
C LEU A 492 127.13 97.86 120.07
N ASN A 493 126.82 98.93 119.33
CA ASN A 493 127.51 100.22 119.47
C ASN A 493 127.35 100.80 120.88
N ALA A 494 126.16 100.70 121.48
CA ALA A 494 125.90 101.14 122.85
C ALA A 494 126.62 100.28 123.91
N SER A 495 126.69 98.96 123.74
CA SER A 495 127.47 98.06 124.61
C SER A 495 128.97 98.37 124.54
N ILE A 496 129.50 98.68 123.35
CA ILE A 496 130.90 99.07 123.15
C ILE A 496 131.17 100.40 123.89
N GLU A 497 130.33 101.41 123.73
CA GLU A 497 130.55 102.72 124.36
C GLU A 497 130.31 102.69 125.89
N ALA A 498 129.39 101.85 126.36
CA ALA A 498 129.18 101.60 127.78
C ALA A 498 130.36 100.85 128.44
N ALA A 499 131.01 99.92 127.73
CA ALA A 499 132.26 99.30 128.18
C ALA A 499 133.41 100.32 128.25
N ARG A 500 133.39 101.34 127.38
CA ARG A 500 134.37 102.44 127.31
C ARG A 500 134.27 103.41 128.49
N ALA A 501 133.08 103.59 129.06
CA ALA A 501 132.82 104.46 130.22
C ALA A 501 133.19 103.86 131.59
N GLY A 502 133.75 102.65 131.64
CA GLY A 502 134.28 102.02 132.86
C GLY A 502 133.21 101.76 133.94
N GLU A 503 133.55 101.96 135.23
CA GLU A 503 132.64 101.68 136.37
C GLU A 503 131.30 102.43 136.28
N HIS A 504 131.25 103.61 135.66
CA HIS A 504 130.02 104.40 135.48
C HIS A 504 129.08 103.85 134.38
N GLY A 505 129.59 103.02 133.45
CA GLY A 505 128.85 102.46 132.32
C GLY A 505 128.27 101.06 132.54
N LYS A 506 128.61 100.39 133.64
CA LYS A 506 128.20 98.99 133.92
C LYS A 506 126.70 98.75 133.81
N GLY A 507 125.86 99.62 134.37
CA GLY A 507 124.40 99.49 134.28
C GLY A 507 123.88 99.62 132.85
N PHE A 508 124.46 100.52 132.06
CA PHE A 508 124.11 100.74 130.65
C PHE A 508 124.58 99.58 129.74
N ALA A 509 125.76 99.02 130.01
CA ALA A 509 126.30 97.89 129.25
C ALA A 509 125.43 96.63 129.39
N VAL A 510 124.88 96.38 130.58
CA VAL A 510 123.94 95.27 130.82
C VAL A 510 122.64 95.48 130.02
N VAL A 511 122.07 96.69 130.04
CA VAL A 511 120.87 97.00 129.26
C VAL A 511 121.13 96.88 127.76
N ALA A 512 122.26 97.38 127.27
CA ALA A 512 122.62 97.30 125.85
C ALA A 512 122.85 95.85 125.38
N ASP A 513 123.52 94.99 126.17
CA ASP A 513 123.68 93.57 125.81
C ASP A 513 122.35 92.80 125.89
N GLU A 514 121.44 93.21 126.80
CA GLU A 514 120.07 92.66 126.85
C GLU A 514 119.24 93.07 125.62
N VAL A 515 119.33 94.33 125.18
CA VAL A 515 118.69 94.81 123.94
C VAL A 515 119.29 94.12 122.71
N ARG A 516 120.61 93.87 122.69
CA ARG A 516 121.28 93.12 121.62
C ARG A 516 120.75 91.69 121.53
N LYS A 517 120.66 90.99 122.67
CA LYS A 517 120.08 89.64 122.74
C LYS A 517 118.60 89.62 122.31
N LEU A 518 117.81 90.62 122.72
CA LEU A 518 116.42 90.76 122.28
C LEU A 518 116.32 90.99 120.77
N ALA A 519 117.21 91.80 120.19
CA ALA A 519 117.26 92.03 118.74
C ALA A 519 117.68 90.77 117.96
N GLU A 520 118.66 90.00 118.45
CA GLU A 520 119.04 88.70 117.88
C GLU A 520 117.91 87.67 118.00
N GLN A 521 117.20 87.62 119.14
CA GLN A 521 116.02 86.78 119.31
C GLN A 521 114.88 87.19 118.38
N SER A 522 114.66 88.51 118.18
CA SER A 522 113.66 89.05 117.26
C SER A 522 114.00 88.75 115.80
N ALA A 523 115.27 88.85 115.41
CA ALA A 523 115.75 88.44 114.08
C ALA A 523 115.53 86.94 113.84
N LYS A 524 115.84 86.09 114.83
CA LYS A 524 115.60 84.64 114.74
C LYS A 524 114.11 84.30 114.69
N ALA A 525 113.28 85.01 115.46
CA ALA A 525 111.82 84.83 115.43
C ALA A 525 111.24 85.23 114.07
N THR A 526 111.69 86.34 113.50
CA THR A 526 111.27 86.80 112.16
C THR A 526 111.74 85.86 111.05
N GLU A 527 112.93 85.28 111.15
CA GLU A 527 113.40 84.24 110.21
C GLU A 527 112.51 82.99 110.23
N MET A 528 112.09 82.53 111.42
CA MET A 528 111.13 81.42 111.54
C MET A 528 109.76 81.76 110.96
N ILE A 529 109.27 82.99 111.16
CA ILE A 529 108.00 83.44 110.58
C ILE A 529 108.13 83.53 109.05
N HIS A 530 109.22 84.07 108.51
CA HIS A 530 109.48 84.12 107.07
C HIS A 530 109.47 82.71 106.45
N ALA A 531 110.15 81.74 107.08
CA ALA A 531 110.11 80.34 106.64
C ALA A 531 108.68 79.76 106.67
N THR A 532 107.87 80.14 107.66
CA THR A 532 106.47 79.72 107.76
C THR A 532 105.60 80.34 106.66
N ILE A 533 105.80 81.63 106.35
CA ILE A 533 105.08 82.33 105.26
C ILE A 533 105.42 81.70 103.91
N ALA A 534 106.70 81.46 103.65
CA ALA A 534 107.14 80.79 102.43
C ALA A 534 106.50 79.39 102.28
N ALA A 535 106.40 78.63 103.38
CA ALA A 535 105.71 77.33 103.38
C ALA A 535 104.20 77.48 103.10
N ILE A 536 103.53 78.49 103.66
CA ILE A 536 102.10 78.74 103.39
C ILE A 536 101.89 79.19 101.94
N GLN A 537 102.74 80.06 101.39
CA GLN A 537 102.70 80.46 99.97
C GLN A 537 102.87 79.24 99.04
N GLN A 538 103.81 78.34 99.35
CA GLN A 538 104.00 77.10 98.61
C GLN A 538 102.74 76.20 98.67
N GLN A 539 102.14 76.04 99.86
CA GLN A 539 100.90 75.27 100.02
C GLN A 539 99.73 75.92 99.27
N ALA A 540 99.62 77.25 99.28
CA ALA A 540 98.60 77.98 98.54
C ALA A 540 98.78 77.82 97.02
N ALA A 541 100.02 77.83 96.51
CA ALA A 541 100.29 77.56 95.09
C ALA A 541 99.86 76.15 94.68
N LEU A 542 100.15 75.13 95.50
CA LEU A 542 99.67 73.76 95.28
C LEU A 542 98.12 73.68 95.32
N ALA A 543 97.48 74.46 96.19
CA ALA A 543 96.03 74.53 96.27
C ALA A 543 95.42 75.19 95.02
N ILE A 544 96.02 76.26 94.48
CA ILE A 544 95.60 76.88 93.20
C ILE A 544 95.73 75.87 92.05
N GLU A 545 96.83 75.14 91.96
CA GLU A 545 97.02 74.10 90.94
C GLU A 545 95.93 73.01 91.05
N ALA A 546 95.63 72.56 92.28
CA ALA A 546 94.56 71.60 92.52
C ALA A 546 93.18 72.13 92.10
N VAL A 547 92.86 73.39 92.42
CA VAL A 547 91.60 74.04 91.97
C VAL A 547 91.55 74.16 90.46
N GLY A 548 92.67 74.51 89.80
CA GLY A 548 92.78 74.55 88.34
C GLY A 548 92.49 73.19 87.70
N ARG A 549 93.07 72.11 88.23
CA ARG A 549 92.77 70.73 87.80
C ARG A 549 91.30 70.37 88.02
N SER A 550 90.71 70.75 89.16
CA SER A 550 89.29 70.54 89.46
C SER A 550 88.36 71.27 88.48
N LYS A 551 88.67 72.51 88.10
CA LYS A 551 87.92 73.24 87.05
C LYS A 551 88.01 72.56 85.68
N GLN A 552 89.17 72.04 85.32
CA GLN A 552 89.32 71.29 84.07
C GLN A 552 88.49 70.00 84.09
N ALA A 553 88.52 69.25 85.20
CA ALA A 553 87.71 68.05 85.38
C ALA A 553 86.22 68.38 85.32
N TYR A 554 85.79 69.46 85.97
CA TYR A 554 84.43 69.98 85.90
C TYR A 554 83.97 70.28 84.46
N ASN A 555 84.78 70.97 83.66
CA ASN A 555 84.41 71.30 82.28
C ASN A 555 84.21 70.04 81.42
N LYS A 556 85.07 69.02 81.60
CA LYS A 556 84.91 67.72 80.95
C LYS A 556 83.64 66.99 81.41
N GLN A 557 83.33 67.03 82.71
CA GLN A 557 82.10 66.46 83.25
C GLN A 557 80.86 67.14 82.66
N ARG A 558 80.85 68.48 82.57
CA ARG A 558 79.74 69.24 81.99
C ARG A 558 79.48 68.86 80.54
N GLU A 559 80.54 68.73 79.74
CA GLU A 559 80.43 68.27 78.34
C GLU A 559 79.83 66.86 78.28
N ALA A 560 80.33 65.91 79.10
CA ALA A 560 79.80 64.56 79.17
C ALA A 560 78.31 64.52 79.57
N VAL A 561 77.89 65.35 80.52
CA VAL A 561 76.47 65.46 80.93
C VAL A 561 75.61 65.98 79.78
N HIS A 562 76.05 67.02 79.07
CA HIS A 562 75.33 67.55 77.90
C HIS A 562 75.18 66.50 76.80
N THR A 563 76.28 65.84 76.42
CA THR A 563 76.26 64.77 75.42
C THR A 563 75.34 63.63 75.83
N THR A 564 75.31 63.27 77.13
CA THR A 564 74.39 62.25 77.64
C THR A 564 72.94 62.70 77.49
N GLY A 565 72.62 63.98 77.73
CA GLY A 565 71.29 64.55 77.50
C GLY A 565 70.86 64.46 76.04
N ASP A 566 71.73 64.83 75.10
CA ASP A 566 71.46 64.72 73.66
C ASP A 566 71.17 63.26 73.25
N LEU A 567 71.86 62.29 73.85
CA LEU A 567 71.61 60.86 73.60
C LEU A 567 70.23 60.42 74.09
N PHE A 568 69.77 60.87 75.26
CA PHE A 568 68.41 60.56 75.71
C PHE A 568 67.33 61.18 74.82
N VAL A 569 67.50 62.44 74.37
CA VAL A 569 66.58 63.05 73.39
C VAL A 569 66.51 62.21 72.11
N LYS A 570 67.66 61.74 71.63
CA LYS A 570 67.72 60.86 70.47
C LYS A 570 67.00 59.53 70.71
N ILE A 571 67.15 58.92 71.88
CA ILE A 571 66.43 57.69 72.26
C ILE A 571 64.91 57.93 72.20
N THR A 572 64.42 59.00 72.85
CA THR A 572 62.98 59.36 72.82
C THR A 572 62.45 59.49 71.38
N SER A 573 63.20 60.17 70.50
CA SER A 573 62.81 60.30 69.08
C SER A 573 62.81 58.95 68.34
N MET A 574 63.77 58.07 68.62
CA MET A 574 63.79 56.71 68.06
C MET A 574 62.60 55.87 68.55
N MET A 575 62.17 56.04 69.81
CA MET A 575 61.00 55.34 70.34
C MET A 575 59.69 55.83 69.69
N GLU A 576 59.57 57.12 69.39
CA GLU A 576 58.42 57.65 68.64
C GLU A 576 58.33 57.05 67.22
N GLN A 577 59.47 57.00 66.51
CA GLN A 577 59.53 56.36 65.20
C GLN A 577 59.21 54.85 65.27
N LEU A 578 59.62 54.18 66.35
CA LEU A 578 59.28 52.78 66.57
C LEU A 578 57.76 52.60 66.76
N THR A 579 57.12 53.46 67.54
CA THR A 579 55.66 53.43 67.75
C THR A 579 54.90 53.60 66.42
N ASP A 580 55.32 54.55 65.57
CA ASP A 580 54.72 54.72 64.24
C ASP A 580 54.90 53.48 63.36
N ALA A 581 56.07 52.85 63.39
CA ALA A 581 56.34 51.62 62.66
C ALA A 581 55.49 50.44 63.16
N LEU A 582 55.29 50.31 64.47
CA LEU A 582 54.45 49.28 65.07
C LEU A 582 52.97 49.46 64.68
N ALA A 583 52.48 50.69 64.62
CA ALA A 583 51.12 50.98 64.15
C ALA A 583 50.92 50.54 62.68
N ALA A 584 51.92 50.76 61.81
CA ALA A 584 51.88 50.27 60.43
C ALA A 584 51.86 48.73 60.37
N VAL A 585 52.64 48.04 61.20
CA VAL A 585 52.64 46.57 61.30
C VAL A 585 51.28 46.03 61.76
N MET A 586 50.64 46.68 62.73
CA MET A 586 49.29 46.29 63.16
C MET A 586 48.26 46.42 62.04
N GLU A 587 48.34 47.47 61.22
CA GLU A 587 47.42 47.64 60.10
C GLU A 587 47.63 46.56 59.02
N GLU A 588 48.88 46.17 58.75
CA GLU A 588 49.16 45.03 57.88
C GLU A 588 48.66 43.70 58.44
N ALA A 589 48.81 43.47 59.75
CA ALA A 589 48.27 42.28 60.40
C ALA A 589 46.74 42.19 60.24
N LYS A 590 46.02 43.31 60.38
CA LYS A 590 44.58 43.39 60.10
C LYS A 590 44.25 43.09 58.64
N ARG A 591 45.02 43.62 57.69
CA ARG A 591 44.85 43.33 56.26
C ARG A 591 45.07 41.85 55.96
N MET A 592 46.14 41.26 56.48
CA MET A 592 46.40 39.82 56.35
C MET A 592 45.25 38.98 56.92
N ASN A 593 44.69 39.37 58.06
CA ASN A 593 43.56 38.64 58.66
C ASN A 593 42.32 38.68 57.76
N ARG A 594 41.98 39.83 57.17
CA ARG A 594 40.86 39.94 56.21
C ARG A 594 41.11 39.10 54.96
N SER A 595 42.30 39.18 54.36
CA SER A 595 42.63 38.36 53.19
C SER A 595 42.60 36.87 53.49
N LYS A 596 43.02 36.47 54.69
CA LYS A 596 42.90 35.09 55.17
C LYS A 596 41.42 34.67 55.27
N ASP A 597 40.54 35.52 55.77
CA ASP A 597 39.10 35.22 55.81
C ASP A 597 38.47 35.13 54.41
N ASP A 598 38.91 35.97 53.46
CA ASP A 598 38.50 35.88 52.05
C ASP A 598 38.91 34.54 51.42
N VAL A 599 40.13 34.07 51.72
CA VAL A 599 40.61 32.75 51.28
C VAL A 599 39.75 31.63 51.85
N VAL A 600 39.41 31.67 53.15
CA VAL A 600 38.50 30.68 53.76
C VAL A 600 37.14 30.68 53.06
N GLY A 601 36.57 31.85 52.76
CA GLY A 601 35.30 31.96 52.03
C GLY A 601 35.38 31.38 50.61
N ALA A 602 36.46 31.69 49.88
CA ALA A 602 36.69 31.12 48.56
C ALA A 602 36.79 29.59 48.59
N MET A 603 37.50 29.04 49.58
CA MET A 603 37.61 27.60 49.76
C MET A 603 36.28 26.91 50.01
N GLN A 604 35.39 27.49 50.84
CA GLN A 604 34.07 26.93 51.09
C GLN A 604 33.24 26.84 49.78
N ASN A 605 33.34 27.85 48.92
CA ASN A 605 32.69 27.83 47.61
C ASN A 605 33.29 26.75 46.71
N ILE A 606 34.62 26.59 46.68
CA ILE A 606 35.27 25.54 45.89
C ILE A 606 34.89 24.15 46.41
N ALA A 607 34.77 23.97 47.73
CA ALA A 607 34.32 22.71 48.34
C ALA A 607 32.89 22.37 47.90
N ALA A 608 31.97 23.34 47.91
CA ALA A 608 30.61 23.14 47.43
C ALA A 608 30.56 22.77 45.94
N ILE A 609 31.36 23.45 45.10
CA ILE A 609 31.47 23.13 43.68
C ILE A 609 32.03 21.73 43.47
N ALA A 610 33.10 21.35 44.19
CA ALA A 610 33.67 20.01 44.10
C ALA A 610 32.63 18.95 44.46
N GLN A 611 31.87 19.15 45.54
CA GLN A 611 30.83 18.21 45.95
C GLN A 611 29.73 18.07 44.88
N GLN A 612 29.33 19.17 44.25
CA GLN A 612 28.36 19.16 43.16
C GLN A 612 28.93 18.50 41.88
N SER A 613 30.21 18.73 41.58
CA SER A 613 30.92 18.08 40.46
C SER A 613 31.04 16.58 40.66
N ALA A 614 31.27 16.12 41.90
CA ALA A 614 31.29 14.69 42.22
C ALA A 614 29.93 14.04 41.96
N ALA A 615 28.85 14.66 42.46
CA ALA A 615 27.48 14.16 42.23
C ALA A 615 27.12 14.14 40.73
N ALA A 616 27.47 15.20 39.99
CA ALA A 616 27.26 15.25 38.54
C ALA A 616 28.08 14.19 37.80
N ALA A 617 29.33 13.94 38.22
CA ALA A 617 30.15 12.88 37.66
C ALA A 617 29.51 11.50 37.88
N GLU A 618 28.98 11.22 39.08
CA GLU A 618 28.25 9.97 39.34
C GLU A 618 27.02 9.80 38.44
N GLU A 619 26.22 10.86 38.26
CA GLU A 619 25.02 10.83 37.41
C GLU A 619 25.36 10.62 35.93
N VAL A 620 26.40 11.27 35.42
CA VAL A 620 26.85 11.08 34.04
C VAL A 620 27.47 9.69 33.85
N ALA A 621 28.20 9.17 34.85
CA ALA A 621 28.74 7.81 34.81
C ALA A 621 27.61 6.77 34.73
N ALA A 622 26.57 6.91 35.56
CA ALA A 622 25.39 6.05 35.51
C ALA A 622 24.67 6.14 34.15
N SER A 623 24.49 7.36 33.62
CA SER A 623 23.87 7.57 32.31
C SER A 623 24.68 6.97 31.17
N ALA A 624 26.02 7.00 31.25
CA ALA A 624 26.89 6.37 30.26
C ALA A 624 26.75 4.84 30.29
N ASP A 625 26.63 4.25 31.48
CA ASP A 625 26.42 2.80 31.65
C ASP A 625 25.05 2.35 31.09
N ASP A 626 23.98 3.10 31.41
CA ASP A 626 22.64 2.89 30.85
C ASP A 626 22.65 2.99 29.32
N GLN A 627 23.40 3.97 28.77
CA GLN A 627 23.53 4.15 27.33
C GLN A 627 24.28 2.99 26.66
N LEU A 628 25.34 2.45 27.29
CA LEU A 628 26.03 1.26 26.81
C LEU A 628 25.08 0.05 26.76
N GLN A 629 24.26 -0.15 27.79
CA GLN A 629 23.27 -1.22 27.82
C GLN A 629 22.20 -1.08 26.73
N ALA A 630 21.71 0.14 26.51
CA ALA A 630 20.75 0.43 25.44
C ALA A 630 21.36 0.15 24.06
N LEU A 631 22.59 0.57 23.80
CA LEU A 631 23.29 0.35 22.53
C LEU A 631 23.60 -1.12 22.25
N ALA A 632 23.91 -1.91 23.28
CA ALA A 632 24.04 -3.35 23.14
C ALA A 632 22.73 -3.98 22.61
N THR A 633 21.59 -3.51 23.11
CA THR A 633 20.25 -3.96 22.66
C THR A 633 19.96 -3.52 21.22
N VAL A 634 20.37 -2.31 20.83
CA VAL A 634 20.24 -1.82 19.44
C VAL A 634 21.10 -2.65 18.49
N THR A 635 22.32 -2.98 18.89
CA THR A 635 23.24 -3.84 18.10
C THR A 635 22.65 -5.24 17.89
N GLU A 636 22.10 -5.84 18.95
CA GLU A 636 21.38 -7.13 18.85
C GLU A 636 20.15 -7.05 17.92
N SER A 637 19.38 -5.95 18.01
CA SER A 637 18.22 -5.71 17.16
C SER A 637 18.60 -5.51 15.68
N ALA A 638 19.70 -4.80 15.42
CA ALA A 638 20.26 -4.62 14.08
C ALA A 638 20.72 -5.97 13.50
N GLY A 639 21.39 -6.80 14.31
CA GLY A 639 21.74 -8.18 13.93
C GLY A 639 20.51 -9.01 13.53
N SER A 640 19.45 -8.95 14.35
CA SER A 640 18.18 -9.63 14.06
C SER A 640 17.50 -9.13 12.78
N LEU A 641 17.50 -7.81 12.53
CA LEU A 641 16.97 -7.22 11.30
C LEU A 641 17.75 -7.69 10.07
N ASN A 642 19.07 -7.77 10.18
CA ASN A 642 19.93 -8.27 9.10
C ASN A 642 19.62 -9.74 8.78
N GLU A 643 19.49 -10.57 9.81
CA GLU A 643 19.15 -11.99 9.66
C GLU A 643 17.77 -12.19 9.02
N MET A 644 16.77 -11.42 9.46
CA MET A 644 15.42 -11.43 8.90
C MET A 644 15.38 -10.91 7.46
N SER A 645 16.21 -9.91 7.13
CA SER A 645 16.40 -9.43 5.76
C SER A 645 17.01 -10.51 4.86
N GLN A 646 18.03 -11.24 5.33
CA GLN A 646 18.60 -12.37 4.58
C GLN A 646 17.58 -13.49 4.35
N GLN A 647 16.75 -13.81 5.35
CA GLN A 647 15.67 -14.79 5.19
C GLN A 647 14.65 -14.33 4.14
N LEU A 648 14.26 -13.05 4.15
CA LEU A 648 13.33 -12.49 3.15
C LEU A 648 13.96 -12.49 1.75
N LYS A 649 15.26 -12.20 1.64
CA LYS A 649 16.02 -12.28 0.39
C LYS A 649 15.98 -13.68 -0.20
N GLN A 650 16.22 -14.72 0.60
CA GLN A 650 16.13 -16.11 0.16
C GLN A 650 14.71 -16.49 -0.31
N LEU A 651 13.67 -15.95 0.33
CA LEU A 651 12.29 -16.17 -0.11
C LEU A 651 11.99 -15.49 -1.46
N VAL A 652 12.52 -14.29 -1.67
CA VAL A 652 12.38 -13.52 -2.91
C VAL A 652 13.17 -14.16 -4.05
N GLU A 653 14.36 -14.71 -3.78
CA GLU A 653 15.20 -15.42 -4.76
C GLU A 653 14.55 -16.70 -5.32
N LYS A 654 13.51 -17.24 -4.66
CA LYS A 654 12.70 -18.33 -5.23
C LYS A 654 11.93 -17.89 -6.48
N PHE A 655 11.70 -16.59 -6.66
CA PHE A 655 11.02 -16.05 -7.82
C PHE A 655 12.00 -15.62 -8.91
N LYS A 656 11.76 -16.09 -10.13
CA LYS A 656 12.57 -15.73 -11.29
C LYS A 656 11.96 -14.51 -11.98
N LEU A 657 12.69 -13.40 -11.96
CA LEU A 657 12.23 -12.12 -12.52
C LEU A 657 12.71 -11.86 -13.96
N SER A 658 13.78 -12.54 -14.37
CA SER A 658 14.45 -12.39 -15.68
C SER A 658 14.92 -13.72 -16.26
#